data_AF-A0A8X7MXI9-F1
#
_entry.id   AF-A0A8X7MXI9-F1
#
_cell.length_a   1.000
_cell.length_b   1.000
_cell.length_c   1.000
_cell.angle_alpha   90.00
_cell.angle_beta   90.00
_cell.angle_gamma   90.00
#
_symmetry.space_group_name_H-M   'P 1'
#
loop_
_entity.id
_entity.type
_entity.pdbx_description
1 polymer ?
#
loop_
_entity_poly.entity_id
_entity_poly.type
_entity_poly.pdbx_seq_one_letter_code
_entity_poly.pdbx_strand_id
1 'polypeptide(L)'
;MEGHAGTHASATGVESPRAVDVHTDGSGEIGGSRSAAYAVRTGPMLRYDTTQPERDFLYHAFCLIVTADKHSDQSHTPRIRYHTPQGEERTVDALRIFQYDGHSFWRFKFEFNLTDKPTKITYELLAARFIRADIQDIDFEDGNEQPNDGHLKNTVNDFHVPARDQSFRWSAHSCNGFSDVIKPEEWGGADPLWNDMLEAHEKDPFHAVVGGGDQIYCDKLTKEPELQPWVKASGAESIKMPVTDEIATSIDRFYFRHYASWFGGGAFARTIAHIPMVNMLDDHDLIDGFGTYKHETMLAPIFNTIGSRGYFWYLLFQQFIAPTPTPKEAPVNILDESKIDAQTSNPTQAGASEPVTHTFHSLILGFPGTYVPYRNHTFLTYLGPKQQLLLMDCRAERKVDQVVSPEGYGLIFSECKKRMPHTTEHLTILVGVPLAYPRMVFLERALSSSANPILMLAKAAAAGFTNKFDGQVELLDDLMDHWCAGPHKRERNRLIARTEMLALESHVRISWLSGDVHAGGVGVFYGSHEHDSTLDPKYQLAVITSAIVNAPPPPAVITVLNRLATKKHRSLFYLGVKESMVPLFEIDPQGNKSNTKYIWGGRNWCAVTHLPQSGELEFDLRIEIEKGHGTTKGYPVRAPPPKWAKPEQEHRHRIEELSEILEKELVSLKNRVKEKLPGWHHDEKSTIQSGSAGSAMTLTNASDSARNHAHADSSDGYDASTMGSISRPVVVTHSSFHRMRHHSHKEKVRV
;
A
#
# COMPACT_ATOMS: atom_id res chain seq x y z
N MET A 1 5.23 52.80 -58.17
CA MET A 1 6.49 53.56 -58.12
C MET A 1 6.87 53.61 -56.64
N GLU A 2 7.46 52.53 -56.11
CA GLU A 2 8.92 52.26 -56.06
C GLU A 2 9.61 53.09 -54.96
N GLY A 3 10.38 52.54 -54.01
CA GLY A 3 10.74 51.14 -53.69
C GLY A 3 10.83 50.93 -52.15
N HIS A 4 10.68 49.71 -51.61
CA HIS A 4 11.77 48.75 -51.32
C HIS A 4 12.88 49.27 -50.38
N ALA A 5 13.37 48.55 -49.35
CA ALA A 5 12.85 47.43 -48.56
C ALA A 5 13.72 47.33 -47.28
N GLY A 6 13.14 47.17 -46.09
CA GLY A 6 13.88 47.16 -44.80
C GLY A 6 14.26 45.75 -44.33
N THR A 7 15.49 45.58 -43.85
CA THR A 7 16.13 44.29 -43.50
C THR A 7 15.79 43.75 -42.11
N HIS A 8 15.80 42.42 -41.98
CA HIS A 8 15.81 41.69 -40.70
C HIS A 8 17.24 41.36 -40.24
N ALA A 9 17.51 41.51 -38.94
CA ALA A 9 18.59 40.85 -38.18
C ALA A 9 18.20 40.94 -36.67
N SER A 10 17.75 39.87 -36.00
CA SER A 10 18.53 38.75 -35.43
C SER A 10 19.44 39.17 -34.27
N ALA A 11 19.03 38.86 -33.04
CA ALA A 11 19.77 39.16 -31.81
C ALA A 11 20.72 38.03 -31.39
N THR A 12 21.89 38.40 -30.89
CA THR A 12 22.76 37.60 -30.02
C THR A 12 22.37 37.86 -28.56
N GLY A 13 22.64 37.00 -27.57
CA GLY A 13 23.18 35.65 -27.56
C GLY A 13 23.36 35.18 -26.11
N VAL A 14 23.21 33.88 -25.82
CA VAL A 14 23.56 33.25 -24.54
C VAL A 14 24.25 31.92 -24.87
N GLU A 15 25.40 31.66 -24.24
CA GLU A 15 26.27 30.53 -24.59
C GLU A 15 25.80 29.21 -23.96
N SER A 16 25.73 28.15 -24.76
CA SER A 16 25.61 26.76 -24.30
C SER A 16 26.99 26.12 -24.10
N PRO A 17 27.18 25.18 -23.15
CA PRO A 17 28.44 24.46 -22.98
C PRO A 17 28.80 23.66 -24.25
N ARG A 18 30.10 23.64 -24.58
CA ARG A 18 30.62 23.04 -25.82
C ARG A 18 30.51 21.52 -25.81
N ALA A 19 30.16 20.96 -26.97
CA ALA A 19 30.42 19.55 -27.27
C ALA A 19 31.94 19.28 -27.28
N VAL A 20 32.34 18.07 -26.89
CA VAL A 20 33.72 17.60 -26.99
C VAL A 20 33.88 16.91 -28.34
N ASP A 21 34.75 17.44 -29.20
CA ASP A 21 35.04 16.85 -30.51
C ASP A 21 35.70 15.47 -30.36
N VAL A 22 35.11 14.46 -31.01
CA VAL A 22 35.69 13.12 -31.11
C VAL A 22 36.60 13.08 -32.33
N HIS A 23 37.91 12.97 -32.12
CA HIS A 23 38.87 12.73 -33.19
C HIS A 23 38.59 11.39 -33.88
N THR A 24 38.42 11.43 -35.20
CA THR A 24 38.31 10.24 -36.05
C THR A 24 39.70 9.69 -36.37
N ASP A 25 40.03 8.50 -35.87
CA ASP A 25 41.11 7.68 -36.42
C ASP A 25 40.86 6.18 -36.16
N GLY A 26 41.09 5.34 -37.17
CA GLY A 26 41.37 3.91 -37.01
C GLY A 26 40.25 2.96 -36.56
N SER A 27 39.45 2.48 -37.52
CA SER A 27 38.83 1.12 -37.53
C SER A 27 38.23 0.57 -36.23
N GLY A 28 36.96 0.86 -35.98
CA GLY A 28 36.09 0.11 -35.07
C GLY A 28 34.65 0.10 -35.60
N GLU A 29 34.06 -1.09 -35.79
CA GLU A 29 32.72 -1.22 -36.37
C GLU A 29 31.65 -0.65 -35.42
N ILE A 30 30.83 0.27 -35.93
CA ILE A 30 29.65 0.76 -35.21
C ILE A 30 28.55 -0.31 -35.33
N GLY A 31 28.44 -1.17 -34.30
CA GLY A 31 27.56 -2.33 -34.28
C GLY A 31 26.07 -1.98 -34.23
N GLY A 32 25.42 -1.93 -35.40
CA GLY A 32 23.97 -1.76 -35.50
C GLY A 32 23.17 -3.06 -35.33
N SER A 33 22.16 -3.04 -34.46
CA SER A 33 20.91 -3.82 -34.49
C SER A 33 20.94 -5.38 -34.47
N ARG A 34 22.09 -6.05 -34.63
CA ARG A 34 22.15 -7.53 -34.77
C ARG A 34 22.65 -8.32 -33.54
N SER A 35 22.90 -7.68 -32.40
CA SER A 35 23.58 -8.30 -31.24
C SER A 35 22.82 -8.32 -29.91
N ALA A 36 21.55 -7.89 -29.87
CA ALA A 36 20.75 -7.96 -28.64
C ALA A 36 20.33 -9.41 -28.34
N ALA A 37 20.72 -9.92 -27.18
CA ALA A 37 20.40 -11.27 -26.71
C ALA A 37 18.95 -11.40 -26.22
N TYR A 38 18.30 -10.34 -25.74
CA TYR A 38 16.95 -10.43 -25.13
C TYR A 38 15.97 -9.43 -25.72
N ALA A 39 14.75 -9.90 -26.01
CA ALA A 39 13.62 -9.06 -26.41
C ALA A 39 12.72 -8.78 -25.20
N VAL A 40 12.88 -7.61 -24.59
CA VAL A 40 12.09 -7.15 -23.44
C VAL A 40 10.73 -6.63 -23.92
N ARG A 41 9.64 -7.27 -23.46
CA ARG A 41 8.25 -6.87 -23.72
C ARG A 41 7.72 -5.88 -22.69
N THR A 42 8.13 -6.04 -21.42
CA THR A 42 7.64 -5.22 -20.30
C THR A 42 8.75 -4.96 -19.30
N GLY A 43 8.76 -3.76 -18.72
CA GLY A 43 9.79 -3.25 -17.82
C GLY A 43 10.93 -2.52 -18.54
N PRO A 44 12.04 -2.19 -17.84
CA PRO A 44 12.29 -2.49 -16.43
C PRO A 44 11.26 -1.88 -15.49
N MET A 45 10.85 -2.66 -14.49
CA MET A 45 10.02 -2.21 -13.37
C MET A 45 10.85 -2.33 -12.10
N LEU A 46 10.97 -1.27 -11.31
CA LEU A 46 11.67 -1.26 -10.03
C LEU A 46 10.68 -1.47 -8.88
N ARG A 47 11.07 -2.28 -7.89
CA ARG A 47 10.34 -2.45 -6.62
C ARG A 47 11.30 -2.26 -5.46
N TYR A 48 10.95 -1.40 -4.51
CA TYR A 48 11.68 -1.29 -3.24
C TYR A 48 11.13 -2.30 -2.23
N ASP A 49 12.01 -2.90 -1.44
CA ASP A 49 11.62 -3.84 -0.37
C ASP A 49 11.75 -3.17 0.99
N THR A 50 12.99 -2.97 1.45
CA THR A 50 13.33 -2.26 2.68
C THR A 50 14.82 -1.94 2.72
N THR A 51 15.23 -1.11 3.66
CA THR A 51 16.62 -0.99 4.13
C THR A 51 16.71 -1.65 5.50
N GLN A 52 17.85 -2.25 5.83
CA GLN A 52 18.18 -2.85 7.13
C GLN A 52 19.20 -1.98 7.88
N PRO A 53 18.79 -1.05 8.78
CA PRO A 53 19.71 -0.21 9.54
C PRO A 53 20.72 -1.01 10.37
N GLU A 54 20.30 -2.15 10.90
CA GLU A 54 21.11 -3.08 11.69
C GLU A 54 22.21 -3.79 10.90
N ARG A 55 22.18 -3.71 9.56
CA ARG A 55 23.20 -4.23 8.64
C ARG A 55 23.95 -3.11 7.91
N ASP A 56 24.27 -2.04 8.64
CA ASP A 56 24.88 -0.80 8.11
C ASP A 56 24.09 -0.21 6.94
N PHE A 57 22.76 -0.08 7.14
CA PHE A 57 21.83 0.46 6.15
C PHE A 57 21.88 -0.26 4.79
N LEU A 58 21.89 -1.59 4.81
CA LEU A 58 21.80 -2.43 3.62
C LEU A 58 20.44 -2.21 2.92
N TYR A 59 20.47 -1.61 1.74
CA TYR A 59 19.29 -1.30 0.92
C TYR A 59 18.96 -2.50 0.02
N HIS A 60 17.69 -2.90 0.00
CA HIS A 60 17.17 -3.95 -0.88
C HIS A 60 16.11 -3.40 -1.83
N ALA A 61 16.38 -3.55 -3.12
CA ALA A 61 15.39 -3.34 -4.19
C ALA A 61 15.55 -4.41 -5.27
N PHE A 62 14.58 -4.46 -6.17
CA PHE A 62 14.51 -5.45 -7.23
C PHE A 62 14.13 -4.77 -8.55
N CYS A 63 14.54 -5.37 -9.65
CA CYS A 63 14.03 -5.05 -10.99
C CYS A 63 13.34 -6.28 -11.57
N LEU A 64 12.22 -6.09 -12.27
CA LEU A 64 11.55 -7.12 -13.07
C LEU A 64 11.55 -6.70 -14.54
N ILE A 65 11.91 -7.64 -15.42
CA ILE A 65 11.62 -7.57 -16.86
C ILE A 65 10.83 -8.81 -17.29
N VAL A 66 10.04 -8.67 -18.36
CA VAL A 66 9.40 -9.78 -19.05
C VAL A 66 9.99 -9.87 -20.46
N THR A 67 10.57 -11.01 -20.83
CA THR A 67 11.14 -11.24 -22.17
C THR A 67 10.22 -12.10 -23.03
N ALA A 68 10.20 -11.88 -24.34
CA ALA A 68 9.61 -12.82 -25.31
C ALA A 68 10.64 -13.86 -25.73
N ASP A 69 10.38 -15.13 -25.47
CA ASP A 69 11.38 -16.21 -25.54
C ASP A 69 11.71 -16.62 -26.99
N LYS A 70 10.72 -16.59 -27.90
CA LYS A 70 10.89 -16.75 -29.38
C LYS A 70 11.94 -15.79 -29.95
N HIS A 71 12.18 -14.68 -29.27
CA HIS A 71 12.93 -13.52 -29.72
C HIS A 71 14.18 -13.24 -28.88
N SER A 72 14.50 -14.15 -27.95
CA SER A 72 15.60 -14.05 -26.99
C SER A 72 16.47 -15.30 -27.00
N ASP A 73 17.78 -15.15 -26.83
CA ASP A 73 18.73 -16.25 -26.70
C ASP A 73 18.61 -16.91 -25.32
N GLN A 74 17.99 -18.09 -25.31
CA GLN A 74 17.74 -18.89 -24.10
C GLN A 74 19.02 -19.52 -23.50
N SER A 75 20.18 -19.42 -24.17
CA SER A 75 21.45 -19.91 -23.64
C SER A 75 22.16 -18.93 -22.69
N HIS A 76 21.70 -17.68 -22.63
CA HIS A 76 22.25 -16.65 -21.77
C HIS A 76 21.21 -16.17 -20.73
N THR A 77 21.70 -15.77 -19.55
CA THR A 77 20.88 -15.17 -18.48
C THR A 77 20.91 -13.63 -18.60
N PRO A 78 19.75 -12.92 -18.55
CA PRO A 78 19.73 -11.46 -18.55
C PRO A 78 20.55 -10.87 -17.41
N ARG A 79 21.19 -9.71 -17.66
CA ARG A 79 22.08 -9.05 -16.68
C ARG A 79 21.79 -7.55 -16.58
N ILE A 80 21.90 -7.02 -15.37
CA ILE A 80 21.95 -5.57 -15.12
C ILE A 80 23.34 -5.20 -14.62
N ARG A 81 23.95 -4.17 -15.23
CA ARG A 81 25.07 -3.41 -14.66
C ARG A 81 24.52 -2.24 -13.85
N TYR A 82 25.11 -1.89 -12.71
CA TYR A 82 24.78 -0.65 -11.99
C TYR A 82 25.97 -0.15 -11.16
N HIS A 83 25.95 1.14 -10.80
CA HIS A 83 26.93 1.72 -9.86
C HIS A 83 26.31 1.88 -8.47
N THR A 84 27.00 1.37 -7.44
CA THR A 84 26.62 1.54 -6.03
C THR A 84 26.80 3.00 -5.57
N PRO A 85 26.21 3.41 -4.43
CA PRO A 85 26.50 4.70 -3.80
C PRO A 85 28.00 4.98 -3.55
N GLN A 86 28.80 3.93 -3.42
CA GLN A 86 30.25 3.99 -3.19
C GLN A 86 31.06 4.15 -4.49
N GLY A 87 30.41 4.11 -5.67
CA GLY A 87 31.04 4.18 -6.99
C GLY A 87 31.54 2.84 -7.55
N GLU A 88 31.37 1.73 -6.81
CA GLU A 88 31.66 0.38 -7.28
C GLU A 88 30.67 0.00 -8.40
N GLU A 89 31.17 -0.41 -9.57
CA GLU A 89 30.35 -1.06 -10.62
C GLU A 89 30.07 -2.51 -10.23
N ARG A 90 28.79 -2.90 -10.27
CA ARG A 90 28.33 -4.29 -10.09
C ARG A 90 27.59 -4.75 -11.33
N THR A 91 27.71 -6.04 -11.63
CA THR A 91 26.83 -6.72 -12.60
C THR A 91 26.12 -7.85 -11.89
N VAL A 92 24.80 -7.96 -12.05
CA VAL A 92 23.96 -8.98 -11.43
C VAL A 92 23.19 -9.77 -12.49
N ASP A 93 23.19 -11.09 -12.34
CA ASP A 93 22.39 -12.01 -13.15
C ASP A 93 20.93 -12.01 -12.68
N ALA A 94 20.00 -12.21 -13.62
CA ALA A 94 18.59 -12.39 -13.31
C ALA A 94 18.27 -13.80 -12.78
N LEU A 95 17.36 -13.85 -11.81
CA LEU A 95 16.62 -15.07 -11.48
C LEU A 95 15.36 -15.16 -12.34
N ARG A 96 15.17 -16.24 -13.09
CA ARG A 96 13.87 -16.53 -13.73
C ARG A 96 12.88 -17.00 -12.67
N ILE A 97 11.92 -16.15 -12.31
CA ILE A 97 10.92 -16.46 -11.27
C ILE A 97 9.68 -17.16 -11.83
N PHE A 98 9.33 -16.92 -13.09
CA PHE A 98 8.16 -17.53 -13.74
C PHE A 98 8.32 -17.58 -15.27
N GLN A 99 7.52 -18.40 -15.93
CA GLN A 99 7.41 -18.45 -17.39
C GLN A 99 5.95 -18.73 -17.77
N TYR A 100 5.44 -18.00 -18.76
CA TYR A 100 4.05 -18.12 -19.26
C TYR A 100 4.00 -17.83 -20.75
N ASP A 101 3.34 -18.71 -21.53
CA ASP A 101 3.03 -18.48 -22.95
C ASP A 101 4.23 -17.98 -23.78
N GLY A 102 5.38 -18.63 -23.65
CA GLY A 102 6.62 -18.23 -24.34
C GLY A 102 7.21 -16.88 -23.88
N HIS A 103 6.89 -16.44 -22.66
CA HIS A 103 7.48 -15.26 -22.03
C HIS A 103 8.06 -15.60 -20.65
N SER A 104 9.30 -15.15 -20.40
CA SER A 104 10.01 -15.39 -19.13
C SER A 104 10.06 -14.13 -18.25
N PHE A 105 9.82 -14.32 -16.95
CA PHE A 105 9.85 -13.28 -15.91
C PHE A 105 11.18 -13.32 -15.16
N TRP A 106 11.94 -12.23 -15.23
CA TRP A 106 13.33 -12.16 -14.76
C TRP A 106 13.49 -11.10 -13.68
N ARG A 107 13.79 -11.54 -12.45
CA ARG A 107 13.99 -10.70 -11.27
C ARG A 107 15.48 -10.50 -10.99
N PHE A 108 15.93 -9.25 -10.96
CA PHE A 108 17.26 -8.85 -10.51
C PHE A 108 17.18 -8.34 -9.06
N LYS A 109 18.28 -8.46 -8.30
CA LYS A 109 18.41 -7.85 -6.96
C LYS A 109 19.42 -6.71 -7.00
N PHE A 110 19.02 -5.53 -6.52
CA PHE A 110 19.92 -4.46 -6.11
C PHE A 110 20.18 -4.58 -4.61
N GLU A 111 21.44 -4.65 -4.23
CA GLU A 111 21.86 -4.71 -2.83
C GLU A 111 23.16 -3.94 -2.64
N PHE A 112 23.13 -2.95 -1.74
CA PHE A 112 24.26 -2.09 -1.39
C PHE A 112 23.97 -1.32 -0.10
N ASN A 113 25.00 -0.84 0.60
CA ASN A 113 24.83 0.00 1.77
C ASN A 113 24.55 1.46 1.37
N LEU A 114 23.65 2.15 2.07
CA LEU A 114 23.47 3.60 1.90
C LEU A 114 24.69 4.37 2.46
N THR A 115 24.95 5.57 1.94
CA THR A 115 26.06 6.44 2.39
C THR A 115 25.54 7.67 3.14
N ASP A 116 26.44 8.52 3.63
CA ASP A 116 26.10 9.84 4.21
C ASP A 116 25.59 10.88 3.18
N LYS A 117 25.28 10.48 1.94
CA LYS A 117 24.80 11.37 0.88
C LYS A 117 23.67 10.75 0.06
N PRO A 118 22.63 11.54 -0.32
CA PRO A 118 21.67 11.10 -1.32
C PRO A 118 22.42 10.82 -2.63
N THR A 119 22.10 9.71 -3.30
CA THR A 119 22.82 9.26 -4.50
C THR A 119 21.85 8.81 -5.59
N LYS A 120 22.21 9.10 -6.84
CA LYS A 120 21.51 8.58 -8.02
C LYS A 120 22.22 7.32 -8.51
N ILE A 121 21.48 6.22 -8.60
CA ILE A 121 21.93 4.90 -9.03
C ILE A 121 21.59 4.74 -10.51
N THR A 122 22.59 4.82 -11.38
CA THR A 122 22.43 4.48 -12.80
C THR A 122 22.59 2.97 -13.00
N TYR A 123 21.70 2.37 -13.78
CA TYR A 123 21.72 0.95 -14.13
C TYR A 123 21.44 0.73 -15.62
N GLU A 124 21.96 -0.36 -16.18
CA GLU A 124 21.88 -0.71 -17.60
C GLU A 124 21.47 -2.18 -17.77
N LEU A 125 20.41 -2.42 -18.55
CA LEU A 125 20.04 -3.75 -19.03
C LEU A 125 20.96 -4.20 -20.18
N LEU A 126 21.84 -5.15 -19.90
CA LEU A 126 22.86 -5.60 -20.85
C LEU A 126 22.27 -6.49 -21.96
N ALA A 127 22.64 -6.20 -23.20
CA ALA A 127 22.21 -6.92 -24.41
C ALA A 127 20.67 -7.02 -24.59
N ALA A 128 19.91 -6.10 -24.00
CA ALA A 128 18.46 -6.00 -24.18
C ALA A 128 18.09 -5.14 -25.40
N ARG A 129 17.00 -5.52 -26.08
CA ARG A 129 16.22 -4.68 -26.98
C ARG A 129 14.76 -4.66 -26.51
N PHE A 130 14.12 -3.50 -26.58
CA PHE A 130 12.70 -3.37 -26.25
C PHE A 130 11.85 -3.70 -27.47
N ILE A 131 10.76 -4.44 -27.27
CA ILE A 131 9.76 -4.75 -28.30
C ILE A 131 8.40 -4.20 -27.88
N ARG A 132 7.58 -3.83 -28.86
CA ARG A 132 6.25 -3.24 -28.63
C ARG A 132 5.34 -4.19 -27.87
N ALA A 133 4.66 -3.70 -26.83
CA ALA A 133 3.79 -4.52 -25.99
C ALA A 133 2.41 -4.81 -26.64
N ASP A 134 1.98 -3.95 -27.58
CA ASP A 134 0.63 -3.91 -28.16
C ASP A 134 0.42 -4.80 -29.40
N ILE A 135 1.48 -5.42 -29.91
CA ILE A 135 1.43 -6.28 -31.11
C ILE A 135 1.07 -7.72 -30.70
N GLN A 136 -0.06 -8.22 -31.23
CA GLN A 136 -0.35 -9.65 -31.38
C GLN A 136 0.70 -10.28 -32.29
N ASP A 137 0.95 -11.59 -32.18
CA ASP A 137 1.98 -12.34 -32.92
C ASP A 137 1.91 -12.20 -34.46
N ILE A 138 2.41 -11.07 -34.96
CA ILE A 138 2.75 -10.80 -36.36
C ILE A 138 4.27 -10.94 -36.43
N ASP A 139 4.74 -11.81 -37.32
CA ASP A 139 6.16 -12.06 -37.49
C ASP A 139 6.89 -10.77 -37.88
N PHE A 140 7.96 -10.45 -37.13
CA PHE A 140 8.85 -9.32 -37.40
C PHE A 140 9.70 -9.59 -38.64
N GLU A 141 9.10 -9.53 -39.82
CA GLU A 141 9.84 -9.18 -41.04
C GLU A 141 10.09 -7.65 -41.03
N ASP A 142 11.30 -7.25 -41.43
CA ASP A 142 11.80 -5.87 -41.55
C ASP A 142 11.88 -5.03 -40.25
N GLY A 143 12.90 -5.33 -39.44
CA GLY A 143 13.27 -4.55 -38.25
C GLY A 143 13.89 -3.19 -38.57
N ASN A 144 13.08 -2.18 -38.91
CA ASN A 144 13.58 -0.83 -39.20
C ASN A 144 12.72 0.35 -38.69
N GLU A 145 11.72 0.11 -37.82
CA GLU A 145 11.01 1.19 -37.12
C GLU A 145 11.18 1.09 -35.60
N GLN A 146 11.93 2.03 -35.02
CA GLN A 146 11.88 2.30 -33.58
C GLN A 146 10.67 3.23 -33.32
N PRO A 147 9.60 2.78 -32.63
CA PRO A 147 8.39 3.57 -32.47
C PRO A 147 8.63 4.85 -31.68
N ASN A 148 7.82 5.90 -31.89
CA ASN A 148 7.93 7.17 -31.17
C ASN A 148 6.73 7.42 -30.24
N ASP A 149 6.28 6.36 -29.56
CA ASP A 149 4.94 6.21 -28.97
C ASP A 149 4.92 6.10 -27.44
N GLY A 150 6.03 6.38 -26.77
CA GLY A 150 6.10 6.48 -25.30
C GLY A 150 6.50 5.20 -24.55
N HIS A 151 6.82 4.10 -25.24
CA HIS A 151 7.49 2.95 -24.64
C HIS A 151 8.94 3.28 -24.20
N LEU A 152 9.45 2.54 -23.21
CA LEU A 152 10.83 2.65 -22.73
C LEU A 152 11.81 2.28 -23.86
N LYS A 153 12.62 3.26 -24.29
CA LYS A 153 13.63 3.08 -25.36
C LYS A 153 15.03 2.78 -24.84
N ASN A 154 15.30 3.05 -23.57
CA ASN A 154 16.66 3.10 -23.04
C ASN A 154 16.98 1.85 -22.20
N THR A 155 18.10 1.21 -22.51
CA THR A 155 18.68 0.17 -21.64
C THR A 155 19.24 0.77 -20.37
N VAL A 156 19.73 2.02 -20.43
CA VAL A 156 20.22 2.79 -19.30
C VAL A 156 19.07 3.55 -18.64
N ASN A 157 18.90 3.36 -17.34
CA ASN A 157 17.89 4.02 -16.51
C ASN A 157 18.54 4.42 -15.18
N ASP A 158 17.84 5.15 -14.32
CA ASP A 158 18.37 5.52 -13.01
C ASP A 158 17.29 5.72 -11.95
N PHE A 159 17.65 5.54 -10.67
CA PHE A 159 16.77 5.80 -9.53
C PHE A 159 17.51 6.46 -8.37
N HIS A 160 16.77 7.10 -7.46
CA HIS A 160 17.34 7.84 -6.35
C HIS A 160 17.25 7.10 -5.01
N VAL A 161 18.35 7.09 -4.25
CA VAL A 161 18.41 6.59 -2.86
C VAL A 161 18.84 7.70 -1.91
N PRO A 162 18.29 7.76 -0.67
CA PRO A 162 18.61 8.83 0.27
C PRO A 162 19.95 8.58 0.98
N ALA A 163 20.43 9.58 1.72
CA ALA A 163 21.46 9.34 2.73
C ALA A 163 20.93 8.41 3.84
N ARG A 164 21.83 7.69 4.51
CA ARG A 164 21.46 6.72 5.57
C ARG A 164 20.73 7.34 6.77
N ASP A 165 21.00 8.61 7.06
CA ASP A 165 20.36 9.42 8.11
C ASP A 165 19.14 10.21 7.61
N GLN A 166 18.89 10.23 6.29
CA GLN A 166 17.78 10.94 5.67
C GLN A 166 16.53 10.06 5.59
N SER A 167 15.37 10.65 5.87
CA SER A 167 14.08 9.99 5.66
C SER A 167 13.63 10.12 4.20
N PHE A 168 13.07 9.05 3.63
CA PHE A 168 12.64 8.98 2.23
C PHE A 168 11.61 10.09 1.96
N ARG A 169 11.82 10.86 0.90
CA ARG A 169 10.71 11.54 0.22
C ARG A 169 10.05 10.55 -0.74
N TRP A 170 8.73 10.41 -0.71
CA TRP A 170 8.00 9.42 -1.51
C TRP A 170 6.69 10.00 -2.05
N SER A 171 6.14 9.37 -3.08
CA SER A 171 4.85 9.75 -3.68
C SER A 171 3.82 8.64 -3.44
N ALA A 172 2.54 8.98 -3.49
CA ALA A 172 1.43 8.06 -3.31
C ALA A 172 0.36 8.27 -4.38
N HIS A 173 -0.27 7.18 -4.81
CA HIS A 173 -1.37 7.17 -5.76
C HIS A 173 -2.28 5.96 -5.55
N SER A 174 -3.48 6.00 -6.15
CA SER A 174 -4.34 4.83 -6.34
C SER A 174 -5.15 5.01 -7.63
N CYS A 175 -5.89 3.97 -8.04
CA CYS A 175 -6.84 4.04 -9.15
C CYS A 175 -6.17 4.50 -10.46
N ASN A 176 -5.08 3.80 -10.78
CA ASN A 176 -4.25 3.95 -11.96
C ASN A 176 -4.85 3.18 -13.14
N GLY A 177 -6.06 3.57 -13.56
CA GLY A 177 -6.68 3.09 -14.78
C GLY A 177 -8.05 3.72 -14.99
N PHE A 178 -8.72 3.30 -16.05
CA PHE A 178 -10.06 3.77 -16.40
C PHE A 178 -11.07 2.64 -16.27
N SER A 179 -12.13 2.89 -15.51
CA SER A 179 -13.32 2.04 -15.48
C SER A 179 -14.03 2.04 -16.84
N ASP A 180 -14.85 1.02 -17.07
CA ASP A 180 -15.42 0.69 -18.39
C ASP A 180 -16.33 1.76 -19.01
N VAL A 181 -16.86 2.67 -18.18
CA VAL A 181 -17.77 3.76 -18.59
C VAL A 181 -17.04 5.05 -18.95
N ILE A 182 -15.73 5.14 -18.67
CA ILE A 182 -14.94 6.34 -18.87
C ILE A 182 -14.20 6.30 -20.21
N LYS A 183 -14.26 7.43 -20.92
CA LYS A 183 -13.55 7.68 -22.18
C LYS A 183 -12.18 8.33 -21.90
N PRO A 184 -11.05 7.62 -22.07
CA PRO A 184 -9.73 8.14 -21.75
C PRO A 184 -9.38 9.45 -22.49
N GLU A 185 -9.88 9.62 -23.70
CA GLU A 185 -9.65 10.80 -24.54
C GLU A 185 -10.19 12.10 -23.91
N GLU A 186 -11.25 12.03 -23.10
CA GLU A 186 -11.76 13.20 -22.38
C GLU A 186 -10.89 13.64 -21.19
N TRP A 187 -9.89 12.84 -20.84
CA TRP A 187 -8.99 13.00 -19.69
C TRP A 187 -7.52 13.14 -20.11
N GLY A 188 -7.25 13.35 -21.41
CA GLY A 188 -5.89 13.39 -21.95
C GLY A 188 -5.15 12.05 -21.85
N GLY A 189 -5.88 10.94 -21.67
CA GLY A 189 -5.33 9.63 -21.35
C GLY A 189 -4.87 9.50 -19.89
N ALA A 190 -4.05 8.49 -19.63
CA ALA A 190 -3.52 8.17 -18.30
C ALA A 190 -2.28 8.98 -17.91
N ASP A 191 -1.50 9.43 -18.91
CA ASP A 191 -0.22 10.12 -18.72
C ASP A 191 -0.23 11.47 -17.96
N PRO A 192 -1.27 12.33 -17.99
CA PRO A 192 -1.12 13.73 -17.55
C PRO A 192 -0.64 13.92 -16.09
N LEU A 193 -1.23 13.24 -15.10
CA LEU A 193 -0.79 13.40 -13.70
C LEU A 193 0.50 12.65 -13.37
N TRP A 194 0.80 11.57 -14.11
CA TRP A 194 2.10 10.91 -14.00
C TRP A 194 3.22 11.82 -14.53
N ASN A 195 2.98 12.59 -15.60
CA ASN A 195 3.94 13.59 -16.06
C ASN A 195 4.11 14.75 -15.06
N ASP A 196 3.04 15.23 -14.42
CA ASP A 196 3.10 16.21 -13.30
C ASP A 196 3.94 15.68 -12.12
N MET A 197 3.77 14.40 -11.77
CA MET A 197 4.56 13.73 -10.73
C MET A 197 6.04 13.55 -11.15
N LEU A 198 6.32 13.22 -12.41
CA LEU A 198 7.68 13.12 -12.94
C LEU A 198 8.38 14.49 -12.97
N GLU A 199 7.68 15.57 -13.33
CA GLU A 199 8.24 16.94 -13.24
C GLU A 199 8.53 17.33 -11.79
N ALA A 200 7.72 16.85 -10.83
CA ALA A 200 7.99 17.01 -9.40
C ALA A 200 9.18 16.15 -8.92
N HIS A 201 9.39 14.96 -9.49
CA HIS A 201 10.54 14.09 -9.23
C HIS A 201 11.86 14.70 -9.74
N GLU A 202 11.86 15.29 -10.94
CA GLU A 202 13.05 15.93 -11.51
C GLU A 202 13.54 17.13 -10.68
N LYS A 203 12.62 17.83 -10.01
CA LYS A 203 12.94 19.00 -9.15
C LYS A 203 13.42 18.59 -7.75
N ASP A 204 12.80 17.56 -7.18
CA ASP A 204 13.12 17.00 -5.87
C ASP A 204 12.83 15.49 -5.94
N PRO A 205 13.84 14.62 -5.89
CA PRO A 205 13.62 13.20 -6.14
C PRO A 205 12.71 12.50 -5.13
N PHE A 206 11.82 11.66 -5.65
CA PHE A 206 11.15 10.62 -4.88
C PHE A 206 12.01 9.36 -4.86
N HIS A 207 12.11 8.72 -3.69
CA HIS A 207 12.86 7.48 -3.46
C HIS A 207 11.97 6.23 -3.60
N ALA A 208 10.65 6.43 -3.56
CA ALA A 208 9.63 5.41 -3.78
C ALA A 208 8.33 6.02 -4.32
N VAL A 209 7.57 5.22 -5.06
CA VAL A 209 6.18 5.49 -5.47
C VAL A 209 5.27 4.43 -4.85
N VAL A 210 4.25 4.85 -4.12
CA VAL A 210 3.42 3.98 -3.28
C VAL A 210 2.04 3.80 -3.91
N GLY A 211 1.76 2.58 -4.38
CA GLY A 211 0.48 2.17 -4.94
C GLY A 211 -0.50 1.73 -3.85
N GLY A 212 -1.56 2.50 -3.64
CA GLY A 212 -2.59 2.27 -2.62
C GLY A 212 -3.77 1.44 -3.09
N GLY A 213 -3.59 0.49 -4.02
CA GLY A 213 -4.69 -0.24 -4.64
C GLY A 213 -5.10 0.28 -6.01
N ASP A 214 -5.73 -0.59 -6.82
CA ASP A 214 -6.14 -0.33 -8.21
C ASP A 214 -4.97 0.16 -9.07
N GLN A 215 -3.86 -0.57 -9.08
CA GLN A 215 -2.75 -0.24 -9.99
C GLN A 215 -3.09 -0.53 -11.45
N ILE A 216 -4.12 -1.35 -11.68
CA ILE A 216 -4.69 -1.74 -12.97
C ILE A 216 -6.19 -2.05 -12.78
N TYR A 217 -7.00 -1.93 -13.85
CA TYR A 217 -8.44 -2.25 -13.84
C TYR A 217 -8.75 -3.49 -14.69
N CYS A 218 -8.87 -4.64 -14.04
CA CYS A 218 -9.02 -5.96 -14.66
C CYS A 218 -10.47 -6.35 -15.00
N ASP A 219 -11.46 -5.52 -14.68
CA ASP A 219 -12.91 -5.79 -14.89
C ASP A 219 -13.28 -6.04 -16.36
N LYS A 220 -12.45 -5.53 -17.27
CA LYS A 220 -12.51 -5.77 -18.72
C LYS A 220 -12.42 -7.26 -19.08
N LEU A 221 -11.91 -8.11 -18.18
CA LEU A 221 -11.97 -9.57 -18.28
C LEU A 221 -13.40 -10.07 -18.56
N THR A 222 -14.42 -9.39 -18.01
CA THR A 222 -15.84 -9.72 -18.24
C THR A 222 -16.32 -9.53 -19.69
N LYS A 223 -15.47 -8.98 -20.56
CA LYS A 223 -15.72 -8.82 -22.00
C LYS A 223 -15.09 -9.92 -22.85
N GLU A 224 -14.24 -10.78 -22.29
CA GLU A 224 -13.64 -11.90 -23.04
C GLU A 224 -14.74 -12.82 -23.60
N PRO A 225 -14.65 -13.31 -24.85
CA PRO A 225 -15.65 -14.15 -25.49
C PRO A 225 -16.02 -15.40 -24.68
N GLU A 226 -15.02 -16.06 -24.09
CA GLU A 226 -15.13 -17.30 -23.32
C GLU A 226 -15.93 -17.11 -22.03
N LEU A 227 -15.92 -15.90 -21.46
CA LEU A 227 -16.69 -15.56 -20.24
C LEU A 227 -18.11 -15.07 -20.54
N GLN A 228 -18.46 -14.77 -21.80
CA GLN A 228 -19.80 -14.27 -22.16
C GLN A 228 -20.96 -15.19 -21.76
N PRO A 229 -20.87 -16.54 -21.82
CA PRO A 229 -21.94 -17.41 -21.32
C PRO A 229 -22.18 -17.21 -19.82
N TRP A 230 -21.11 -17.07 -19.03
CA TRP A 230 -21.20 -16.88 -17.58
C TRP A 230 -21.70 -15.50 -17.19
N VAL A 231 -21.24 -14.43 -17.85
CA VAL A 231 -21.71 -13.04 -17.62
C VAL A 231 -23.19 -12.86 -17.99
N LYS A 232 -23.74 -13.71 -18.88
CA LYS A 232 -25.17 -13.69 -19.28
C LYS A 232 -26.04 -14.62 -18.43
N ALA A 233 -25.46 -15.61 -17.76
CA ALA A 233 -26.15 -16.46 -16.80
C ALA A 233 -26.44 -15.69 -15.50
N SER A 234 -27.43 -16.13 -14.73
CA SER A 234 -27.80 -15.42 -13.49
C SER A 234 -28.23 -16.36 -12.36
N GLY A 235 -28.10 -15.88 -11.12
CA GLY A 235 -28.51 -16.61 -9.92
C GLY A 235 -27.84 -17.99 -9.81
N ALA A 236 -28.65 -19.03 -9.63
CA ALA A 236 -28.17 -20.39 -9.40
C ALA A 236 -27.49 -21.04 -10.62
N GLU A 237 -27.63 -20.46 -11.83
CA GLU A 237 -26.93 -20.91 -13.04
C GLU A 237 -25.47 -20.47 -13.01
N SER A 238 -25.21 -19.15 -12.96
CA SER A 238 -23.85 -18.59 -12.97
C SER A 238 -22.99 -19.03 -11.79
N ILE A 239 -23.59 -19.28 -10.62
CA ILE A 239 -22.89 -19.81 -9.43
C ILE A 239 -22.36 -21.24 -9.65
N LYS A 240 -23.00 -22.04 -10.51
CA LYS A 240 -22.68 -23.46 -10.71
C LYS A 240 -21.87 -23.76 -11.97
N MET A 241 -21.62 -22.76 -12.81
CA MET A 241 -20.87 -22.97 -14.05
C MET A 241 -19.43 -23.40 -13.74
N PRO A 242 -18.96 -24.53 -14.29
CA PRO A 242 -17.59 -24.97 -14.10
C PRO A 242 -16.62 -24.08 -14.88
N VAL A 243 -15.38 -24.04 -14.42
CA VAL A 243 -14.26 -23.52 -15.23
C VAL A 243 -13.93 -24.57 -16.29
N THR A 244 -13.99 -24.19 -17.56
CA THR A 244 -13.46 -24.99 -18.67
C THR A 244 -12.02 -24.59 -18.97
N ASP A 245 -11.29 -25.42 -19.72
CA ASP A 245 -9.90 -25.13 -20.10
C ASP A 245 -9.79 -23.83 -20.92
N GLU A 246 -10.80 -23.52 -21.75
CA GLU A 246 -10.88 -22.26 -22.51
C GLU A 246 -11.08 -21.06 -21.58
N ILE A 247 -11.94 -21.18 -20.55
CA ILE A 247 -12.15 -20.12 -19.56
C ILE A 247 -10.88 -19.90 -18.73
N ALA A 248 -10.24 -20.96 -18.24
CA ALA A 248 -8.98 -20.86 -17.49
C ALA A 248 -7.88 -20.19 -18.33
N THR A 249 -7.71 -20.63 -19.57
CA THR A 249 -6.75 -20.07 -20.53
C THR A 249 -7.07 -18.60 -20.83
N SER A 250 -8.35 -18.26 -21.03
CA SER A 250 -8.80 -16.88 -21.29
C SER A 250 -8.49 -15.95 -20.12
N ILE A 251 -8.68 -16.40 -18.87
CA ILE A 251 -8.40 -15.62 -17.66
C ILE A 251 -6.90 -15.30 -17.57
N ASP A 252 -6.02 -16.30 -17.66
CA ASP A 252 -4.57 -16.08 -17.60
C ASP A 252 -4.03 -15.28 -18.78
N ARG A 253 -4.56 -15.53 -19.99
CA ARG A 253 -4.26 -14.75 -21.22
C ARG A 253 -4.61 -13.28 -21.05
N PHE A 254 -5.78 -12.98 -20.49
CA PHE A 254 -6.22 -11.61 -20.23
C PHE A 254 -5.29 -10.92 -19.23
N TYR A 255 -5.10 -11.50 -18.04
CA TYR A 255 -4.28 -10.87 -17.00
C TYR A 255 -2.86 -10.64 -17.47
N PHE A 256 -2.22 -11.65 -18.10
CA PHE A 256 -0.87 -11.51 -18.64
C PHE A 256 -0.77 -10.33 -19.63
N ARG A 257 -1.65 -10.29 -20.64
CA ARG A 257 -1.62 -9.25 -21.68
C ARG A 257 -1.93 -7.87 -21.12
N HIS A 258 -2.89 -7.78 -20.20
CA HIS A 258 -3.31 -6.51 -19.60
C HIS A 258 -2.21 -5.94 -18.71
N TYR A 259 -1.62 -6.74 -17.82
CA TYR A 259 -0.45 -6.32 -17.02
C TYR A 259 0.75 -5.96 -17.91
N ALA A 260 1.11 -6.80 -18.89
CA ALA A 260 2.24 -6.58 -19.77
C ALA A 260 2.12 -5.28 -20.60
N SER A 261 0.89 -4.93 -21.01
CA SER A 261 0.59 -3.68 -21.70
C SER A 261 0.58 -2.48 -20.75
N TRP A 262 -0.14 -2.57 -19.62
CA TRP A 262 -0.35 -1.44 -18.71
C TRP A 262 0.91 -1.03 -17.95
N PHE A 263 1.68 -1.99 -17.43
CA PHE A 263 2.97 -1.73 -16.78
C PHE A 263 4.12 -1.52 -17.77
N GLY A 264 3.90 -1.76 -19.08
CA GLY A 264 4.86 -1.53 -20.15
C GLY A 264 4.64 -0.25 -20.96
N GLY A 265 3.58 0.51 -20.65
CA GLY A 265 3.15 1.68 -21.43
C GLY A 265 3.12 3.00 -20.66
N GLY A 266 3.21 4.09 -21.42
CA GLY A 266 2.92 5.45 -20.95
C GLY A 266 3.85 5.98 -19.85
N ALA A 267 3.39 7.03 -19.19
CA ALA A 267 4.10 7.70 -18.10
C ALA A 267 4.25 6.81 -16.86
N PHE A 268 3.33 5.87 -16.63
CA PHE A 268 3.44 4.93 -15.53
C PHE A 268 4.66 4.00 -15.69
N ALA A 269 4.86 3.41 -16.87
CA ALA A 269 6.04 2.60 -17.16
C ALA A 269 7.35 3.40 -17.02
N ARG A 270 7.37 4.66 -17.49
CA ARG A 270 8.51 5.57 -17.26
C ARG A 270 8.74 5.80 -15.75
N THR A 271 7.68 6.01 -14.99
CA THR A 271 7.77 6.25 -13.54
C THR A 271 8.37 5.04 -12.81
N ILE A 272 7.86 3.83 -13.05
CA ILE A 272 8.35 2.63 -12.35
C ILE A 272 9.70 2.12 -12.86
N ALA A 273 10.22 2.65 -13.98
CA ALA A 273 11.61 2.46 -14.41
C ALA A 273 12.60 3.39 -13.68
N HIS A 274 12.12 4.49 -13.08
CA HIS A 274 12.97 5.50 -12.41
C HIS A 274 12.72 5.65 -10.90
N ILE A 275 11.56 5.18 -10.42
CA ILE A 275 11.13 5.31 -9.03
C ILE A 275 10.65 3.93 -8.56
N PRO A 276 11.36 3.29 -7.61
CA PRO A 276 10.97 1.99 -7.08
C PRO A 276 9.55 1.99 -6.50
N MET A 277 8.69 1.10 -6.98
CA MET A 277 7.32 1.01 -6.51
C MET A 277 7.19 0.19 -5.22
N VAL A 278 6.18 0.49 -4.41
CA VAL A 278 5.77 -0.27 -3.23
C VAL A 278 4.24 -0.29 -3.20
N ASN A 279 3.63 -1.39 -3.66
CA ASN A 279 2.19 -1.43 -3.95
C ASN A 279 1.43 -2.36 -2.98
N MET A 280 0.16 -2.07 -2.72
CA MET A 280 -0.79 -3.00 -2.13
C MET A 280 -1.93 -3.32 -3.09
N LEU A 281 -2.51 -4.51 -2.96
CA LEU A 281 -3.65 -4.97 -3.74
C LEU A 281 -4.96 -4.27 -3.33
N ASP A 282 -5.81 -3.95 -4.29
CA ASP A 282 -7.26 -3.76 -4.06
C ASP A 282 -8.12 -4.62 -5.01
N ASP A 283 -9.42 -4.37 -5.16
CA ASP A 283 -10.30 -5.25 -5.94
C ASP A 283 -10.20 -5.08 -7.45
N HIS A 284 -10.03 -3.89 -8.02
CA HIS A 284 -9.93 -3.78 -9.49
C HIS A 284 -8.66 -4.41 -10.07
N ASP A 285 -7.61 -4.63 -9.26
CA ASP A 285 -6.47 -5.48 -9.64
C ASP A 285 -6.89 -6.95 -9.88
N LEU A 286 -8.01 -7.38 -9.29
CA LEU A 286 -8.67 -8.69 -9.42
C LEU A 286 -9.90 -8.59 -10.35
N ILE A 287 -11.01 -8.16 -9.77
CA ILE A 287 -12.33 -7.86 -10.32
C ILE A 287 -13.09 -7.05 -9.25
N ASP A 288 -13.76 -5.97 -9.65
CA ASP A 288 -14.64 -5.12 -8.84
C ASP A 288 -15.39 -5.87 -7.71
N GLY A 289 -15.24 -5.38 -6.48
CA GLY A 289 -15.91 -5.88 -5.27
C GLY A 289 -15.39 -7.23 -4.72
N PHE A 290 -14.27 -7.77 -5.21
CA PHE A 290 -13.80 -9.09 -4.76
C PHE A 290 -13.56 -9.13 -3.24
N GLY A 291 -14.27 -10.05 -2.56
CA GLY A 291 -14.33 -10.19 -1.10
C GLY A 291 -15.61 -9.65 -0.46
N THR A 292 -16.37 -8.81 -1.16
CA THR A 292 -17.58 -8.11 -0.68
C THR A 292 -18.89 -8.75 -1.17
N TYR A 293 -18.83 -9.72 -2.09
CA TYR A 293 -19.98 -10.54 -2.48
C TYR A 293 -20.33 -11.64 -1.46
N LYS A 294 -21.53 -12.21 -1.60
CA LYS A 294 -22.00 -13.37 -0.83
C LYS A 294 -21.05 -14.56 -0.97
N HIS A 295 -20.94 -15.36 0.09
CA HIS A 295 -20.07 -16.55 0.17
C HIS A 295 -20.25 -17.52 -1.01
N GLU A 296 -21.50 -17.73 -1.46
CA GLU A 296 -21.82 -18.58 -2.62
C GLU A 296 -21.26 -18.02 -3.94
N THR A 297 -21.29 -16.70 -4.14
CA THR A 297 -20.69 -16.03 -5.30
C THR A 297 -19.17 -16.09 -5.24
N MET A 298 -18.58 -15.84 -4.06
CA MET A 298 -17.13 -15.88 -3.85
C MET A 298 -16.53 -17.29 -4.04
N LEU A 299 -17.35 -18.34 -3.90
CA LEU A 299 -16.98 -19.74 -4.16
C LEU A 299 -17.45 -20.27 -5.54
N ALA A 300 -18.16 -19.47 -6.33
CA ALA A 300 -18.57 -19.89 -7.67
C ALA A 300 -17.31 -20.17 -8.53
N PRO A 301 -17.19 -21.31 -9.23
CA PRO A 301 -15.91 -21.76 -9.78
C PRO A 301 -15.20 -20.72 -10.65
N ILE A 302 -15.95 -20.05 -11.54
CA ILE A 302 -15.41 -19.01 -12.42
C ILE A 302 -15.01 -17.76 -11.62
N PHE A 303 -15.90 -17.23 -10.77
CA PHE A 303 -15.63 -16.01 -9.99
C PHE A 303 -14.45 -16.19 -9.01
N ASN A 304 -14.39 -17.35 -8.35
CA ASN A 304 -13.28 -17.72 -7.47
C ASN A 304 -11.94 -17.84 -8.23
N THR A 305 -11.98 -18.44 -9.42
CA THR A 305 -10.81 -18.57 -10.30
C THR A 305 -10.31 -17.22 -10.78
N ILE A 306 -11.20 -16.29 -11.14
CA ILE A 306 -10.85 -14.92 -11.51
C ILE A 306 -10.03 -14.26 -10.41
N GLY A 307 -10.56 -14.16 -9.18
CA GLY A 307 -9.83 -13.52 -8.08
C GLY A 307 -8.55 -14.28 -7.65
N SER A 308 -8.57 -15.61 -7.72
CA SER A 308 -7.38 -16.43 -7.45
C SER A 308 -6.27 -16.17 -8.47
N ARG A 309 -6.57 -16.13 -9.78
CA ARG A 309 -5.57 -15.83 -10.81
C ARG A 309 -5.18 -14.35 -10.79
N GLY A 310 -6.10 -13.43 -10.52
CA GLY A 310 -5.78 -12.02 -10.30
C GLY A 310 -4.76 -11.80 -9.19
N TYR A 311 -4.93 -12.49 -8.04
CA TYR A 311 -4.02 -12.37 -6.90
C TYR A 311 -2.63 -12.94 -7.24
N PHE A 312 -2.58 -14.01 -8.04
CA PHE A 312 -1.32 -14.53 -8.60
C PHE A 312 -0.61 -13.47 -9.47
N TRP A 313 -1.32 -12.83 -10.41
CA TRP A 313 -0.73 -11.85 -11.32
C TRP A 313 -0.34 -10.54 -10.60
N TYR A 314 -1.09 -10.12 -9.58
CA TYR A 314 -0.69 -9.06 -8.66
C TYR A 314 0.66 -9.37 -7.98
N LEU A 315 0.80 -10.56 -7.37
CA LEU A 315 2.06 -10.92 -6.73
C LEU A 315 3.22 -10.96 -7.72
N LEU A 316 2.99 -11.46 -8.94
CA LEU A 316 4.03 -11.56 -9.96
C LEU A 316 4.45 -10.21 -10.52
N PHE A 317 3.52 -9.38 -11.00
CA PHE A 317 3.85 -8.09 -11.64
C PHE A 317 4.10 -6.96 -10.65
N GLN A 318 3.44 -6.95 -9.49
CA GLN A 318 3.53 -5.83 -8.54
C GLN A 318 4.46 -6.12 -7.35
N GLN A 319 4.55 -7.38 -6.92
CA GLN A 319 5.44 -7.77 -5.81
C GLN A 319 6.71 -8.48 -6.25
N PHE A 320 6.82 -8.86 -7.53
CA PHE A 320 7.91 -9.67 -8.09
C PHE A 320 8.07 -11.01 -7.35
N ILE A 321 6.96 -11.56 -6.84
CA ILE A 321 6.86 -12.86 -6.17
C ILE A 321 6.20 -13.83 -7.15
N ALA A 322 6.79 -15.00 -7.38
CA ALA A 322 6.09 -16.11 -8.02
C ALA A 322 5.49 -17.00 -6.91
N PRO A 323 4.19 -16.86 -6.56
CA PRO A 323 3.67 -17.47 -5.35
C PRO A 323 3.45 -18.97 -5.52
N THR A 324 4.00 -19.75 -4.59
CA THR A 324 3.59 -21.14 -4.39
C THR A 324 2.23 -21.17 -3.69
N PRO A 325 1.22 -21.91 -4.20
CA PRO A 325 -0.04 -22.14 -3.50
C PRO A 325 0.18 -22.74 -2.11
N THR A 326 -0.73 -22.49 -1.17
CA THR A 326 -0.62 -23.06 0.17
C THR A 326 -0.56 -24.60 0.13
N PRO A 327 0.26 -25.27 0.99
CA PRO A 327 0.51 -26.71 0.85
C PRO A 327 -0.71 -27.60 1.11
N LYS A 328 -1.44 -27.90 0.04
CA LYS A 328 -2.25 -29.11 -0.18
C LYS A 328 -2.49 -29.39 -1.67
N GLU A 329 -2.45 -28.35 -2.52
CA GLU A 329 -2.65 -28.46 -3.98
C GLU A 329 -1.65 -27.58 -4.77
N ALA A 330 -0.36 -27.66 -4.44
CA ALA A 330 0.68 -27.03 -5.25
C ALA A 330 0.93 -27.86 -6.54
N PRO A 331 0.69 -27.33 -7.75
CA PRO A 331 1.03 -28.03 -8.99
C PRO A 331 2.55 -28.11 -9.17
N VAL A 332 3.02 -29.19 -9.82
CA VAL A 332 4.43 -29.61 -9.91
C VAL A 332 5.34 -28.58 -10.63
N ASN A 333 4.77 -27.57 -11.28
CA ASN A 333 5.46 -26.66 -12.21
C ASN A 333 5.83 -25.29 -11.61
N ILE A 334 5.66 -25.06 -10.31
CA ILE A 334 6.10 -23.82 -9.66
C ILE A 334 7.44 -24.06 -8.98
N LEU A 335 8.45 -23.24 -9.32
CA LEU A 335 9.72 -23.20 -8.60
C LEU A 335 9.47 -22.74 -7.17
N ASP A 336 9.69 -23.65 -6.23
CA ASP A 336 9.65 -23.40 -4.80
C ASP A 336 10.82 -22.48 -4.43
N GLU A 337 10.56 -21.21 -4.07
CA GLU A 337 11.63 -20.27 -3.69
C GLU A 337 12.46 -20.78 -2.50
N SER A 338 11.92 -21.67 -1.66
CA SER A 338 12.68 -22.33 -0.57
C SER A 338 13.67 -23.41 -1.04
N LYS A 339 13.64 -23.76 -2.35
CA LYS A 339 14.59 -24.67 -3.01
C LYS A 339 15.57 -23.96 -3.95
N ILE A 340 15.60 -22.63 -3.96
CA ILE A 340 16.67 -21.88 -4.65
C ILE A 340 17.95 -22.10 -3.83
N ASP A 341 18.90 -22.80 -4.43
CA ASP A 341 19.97 -23.51 -3.71
C ASP A 341 20.92 -22.54 -2.97
N ALA A 342 21.28 -22.89 -1.72
CA ALA A 342 22.07 -22.06 -0.81
C ALA A 342 23.58 -22.02 -1.14
N GLN A 343 23.95 -22.15 -2.42
CA GLN A 343 25.36 -22.28 -2.86
C GLN A 343 26.21 -21.01 -2.72
N THR A 344 25.66 -19.91 -2.19
CA THR A 344 26.41 -18.70 -1.82
C THR A 344 26.51 -18.45 -0.32
N SER A 345 26.38 -19.47 0.54
CA SER A 345 27.16 -19.54 1.80
C SER A 345 27.06 -20.89 2.53
N ASN A 346 28.19 -21.60 2.62
CA ASN A 346 28.42 -22.54 3.73
C ASN A 346 28.54 -21.71 5.03
N PRO A 347 27.89 -22.12 6.13
CA PRO A 347 28.54 -23.14 6.94
C PRO A 347 27.62 -24.25 7.48
N THR A 348 28.23 -25.42 7.60
CA THR A 348 27.71 -26.59 8.31
C THR A 348 27.32 -26.32 9.76
N GLN A 349 26.05 -26.54 10.12
CA GLN A 349 25.69 -27.44 11.23
C GLN A 349 24.21 -27.84 11.16
N ALA A 350 23.93 -29.14 11.13
CA ALA A 350 22.57 -29.67 11.15
C ALA A 350 22.00 -29.65 12.59
N GLY A 351 20.78 -29.12 12.79
CA GLY A 351 20.08 -29.28 14.07
C GLY A 351 19.03 -28.24 14.42
N ALA A 352 18.98 -27.08 13.75
CA ALA A 352 17.94 -26.07 13.95
C ALA A 352 17.05 -25.97 12.71
N SER A 353 15.74 -26.01 12.91
CA SER A 353 14.77 -25.61 11.88
C SER A 353 14.78 -24.09 11.78
N GLU A 354 15.62 -23.54 10.90
CA GLU A 354 15.58 -22.11 10.61
C GLU A 354 14.20 -21.72 10.04
N PRO A 355 13.65 -20.54 10.41
CA PRO A 355 12.43 -20.05 9.80
C PRO A 355 12.66 -19.82 8.31
N VAL A 356 11.68 -20.16 7.46
CA VAL A 356 11.76 -19.97 6.01
C VAL A 356 12.01 -18.49 5.71
N THR A 357 13.24 -18.14 5.36
CA THR A 357 13.64 -16.77 5.01
C THR A 357 13.16 -16.45 3.60
N HIS A 358 12.00 -15.81 3.49
CA HIS A 358 11.55 -15.27 2.20
C HIS A 358 12.53 -14.20 1.72
N THR A 359 12.76 -14.12 0.41
CA THR A 359 13.61 -13.13 -0.28
C THR A 359 13.31 -11.66 0.06
N PHE A 360 12.11 -11.34 0.54
CA PHE A 360 11.67 -9.97 0.86
C PHE A 360 11.68 -9.74 2.38
N HIS A 361 12.56 -8.86 2.83
CA HIS A 361 12.76 -8.53 4.24
C HIS A 361 11.65 -7.63 4.81
N SER A 362 10.85 -6.97 3.96
CA SER A 362 9.66 -6.21 4.39
C SER A 362 8.44 -7.10 4.70
N LEU A 363 8.35 -8.31 4.11
CA LEU A 363 7.14 -9.13 4.16
C LEU A 363 6.75 -9.57 5.59
N ILE A 364 5.44 -9.59 5.85
CA ILE A 364 4.75 -10.22 6.97
C ILE A 364 3.76 -11.20 6.34
N LEU A 365 4.16 -12.46 6.24
CA LEU A 365 3.35 -13.50 5.61
C LEU A 365 2.28 -14.00 6.59
N GLY A 366 1.01 -13.67 6.32
CA GLY A 366 -0.10 -13.89 7.23
C GLY A 366 -0.78 -15.26 7.11
N PHE A 367 -2.08 -15.26 7.42
CA PHE A 367 -2.91 -16.47 7.40
C PHE A 367 -3.31 -16.84 5.97
N PRO A 368 -3.72 -18.10 5.71
CA PRO A 368 -4.30 -18.50 4.44
C PRO A 368 -5.51 -17.62 4.08
N GLY A 369 -5.63 -17.26 2.80
CA GLY A 369 -6.76 -16.47 2.30
C GLY A 369 -8.10 -17.21 2.42
N THR A 370 -9.19 -16.45 2.45
CA THR A 370 -10.55 -17.00 2.56
C THR A 370 -11.02 -17.58 1.22
N TYR A 371 -10.74 -16.88 0.12
CA TYR A 371 -11.24 -17.21 -1.22
C TYR A 371 -10.13 -17.34 -2.27
N VAL A 372 -8.87 -17.10 -1.90
CA VAL A 372 -7.70 -17.25 -2.76
C VAL A 372 -6.75 -18.28 -2.15
N PRO A 373 -6.00 -19.07 -2.96
CA PRO A 373 -5.12 -20.14 -2.45
C PRO A 373 -3.82 -19.63 -1.80
N TYR A 374 -3.65 -18.31 -1.73
CA TYR A 374 -2.49 -17.61 -1.22
C TYR A 374 -2.73 -17.09 0.20
N ARG A 375 -1.65 -16.82 0.93
CA ARG A 375 -1.72 -16.17 2.25
C ARG A 375 -1.90 -14.66 2.11
N ASN A 376 -2.27 -14.00 3.20
CA ASN A 376 -2.18 -12.54 3.32
C ASN A 376 -0.72 -12.06 3.15
N HIS A 377 -0.48 -11.09 2.27
CA HIS A 377 0.84 -10.50 2.01
C HIS A 377 0.89 -9.04 2.47
N THR A 378 1.05 -8.82 3.77
CA THR A 378 1.31 -7.49 4.35
C THR A 378 2.81 -7.17 4.29
N PHE A 379 3.18 -5.90 4.07
CA PHE A 379 4.58 -5.46 4.05
C PHE A 379 4.83 -4.33 5.05
N LEU A 380 5.93 -4.42 5.81
CA LEU A 380 6.44 -3.37 6.68
C LEU A 380 7.78 -2.88 6.13
N THR A 381 7.76 -1.72 5.48
CA THR A 381 8.86 -1.16 4.70
C THR A 381 9.45 0.07 5.39
N TYR A 382 10.76 0.02 5.64
CA TYR A 382 11.51 1.15 6.21
C TYR A 382 11.63 2.30 5.20
N LEU A 383 11.18 3.50 5.58
CA LEU A 383 11.27 4.72 4.76
C LEU A 383 12.24 5.75 5.37
N GLY A 384 13.29 5.26 6.00
CA GLY A 384 14.33 6.07 6.64
C GLY A 384 14.13 6.24 8.15
N PRO A 385 15.06 6.90 8.86
CA PRO A 385 15.18 6.76 10.32
C PRO A 385 13.95 7.16 11.13
N LYS A 386 13.11 8.05 10.59
CA LYS A 386 11.95 8.62 11.27
C LYS A 386 10.60 8.05 10.84
N GLN A 387 10.53 7.23 9.79
CA GLN A 387 9.24 6.77 9.26
C GLN A 387 9.25 5.32 8.73
N GLN A 388 8.11 4.67 8.90
CA GLN A 388 7.80 3.32 8.42
C GLN A 388 6.49 3.35 7.61
N LEU A 389 6.36 2.44 6.65
CA LEU A 389 5.13 2.23 5.89
C LEU A 389 4.64 0.78 6.08
N LEU A 390 3.38 0.64 6.51
CA LEU A 390 2.70 -0.64 6.62
C LEU A 390 1.65 -0.76 5.50
N LEU A 391 1.91 -1.64 4.53
CA LEU A 391 0.98 -1.98 3.46
C LEU A 391 0.14 -3.19 3.90
N MET A 392 -1.11 -2.95 4.30
CA MET A 392 -1.96 -4.02 4.84
C MET A 392 -2.80 -4.66 3.74
N ASP A 393 -2.56 -5.94 3.43
CA ASP A 393 -3.43 -6.71 2.53
C ASP A 393 -4.83 -6.84 3.15
N CYS A 394 -5.78 -6.19 2.49
CA CYS A 394 -7.18 -6.13 2.89
C CYS A 394 -8.09 -7.05 2.06
N ARG A 395 -7.53 -7.88 1.17
CA ARG A 395 -8.30 -8.68 0.19
C ARG A 395 -8.15 -10.19 0.41
N ALA A 396 -6.98 -10.71 0.81
CA ALA A 396 -6.78 -12.16 0.97
C ALA A 396 -7.73 -12.80 2.01
N GLU A 397 -7.91 -12.16 3.17
CA GLU A 397 -8.75 -12.67 4.27
C GLU A 397 -10.20 -12.18 4.20
N ARG A 398 -10.56 -11.38 3.19
CA ARG A 398 -11.80 -10.58 3.12
C ARG A 398 -13.07 -11.42 2.95
N LYS A 399 -14.15 -10.93 3.56
CA LYS A 399 -15.54 -11.42 3.57
C LYS A 399 -16.49 -10.22 3.74
N VAL A 400 -17.77 -10.40 3.40
CA VAL A 400 -18.89 -9.49 3.70
C VAL A 400 -18.91 -8.91 5.14
N ASP A 401 -18.40 -9.63 6.15
CA ASP A 401 -18.39 -9.16 7.54
C ASP A 401 -17.01 -9.17 8.23
N GLN A 402 -15.92 -9.28 7.45
CA GLN A 402 -14.53 -9.24 7.92
C GLN A 402 -13.57 -8.81 6.81
N VAL A 403 -12.66 -7.86 7.05
CA VAL A 403 -11.57 -7.51 6.11
C VAL A 403 -10.32 -8.35 6.42
N VAL A 404 -9.83 -8.31 7.66
CA VAL A 404 -8.69 -9.10 8.15
C VAL A 404 -9.10 -9.84 9.43
N SER A 405 -8.61 -11.07 9.64
CA SER A 405 -8.92 -11.81 10.87
C SER A 405 -8.34 -11.11 12.12
N PRO A 406 -8.97 -11.27 13.30
CA PRO A 406 -8.43 -10.76 14.56
C PRO A 406 -7.02 -11.29 14.88
N GLU A 407 -6.77 -12.53 14.46
CA GLU A 407 -5.49 -13.23 14.50
C GLU A 407 -4.49 -12.61 13.51
N GLY A 408 -4.88 -12.32 12.26
CA GLY A 408 -4.08 -11.60 11.26
C GLY A 408 -3.63 -10.23 11.73
N TYR A 409 -4.55 -9.40 12.23
CA TYR A 409 -4.19 -8.14 12.89
C TYR A 409 -3.25 -8.35 14.09
N GLY A 410 -3.35 -9.47 14.80
CA GLY A 410 -2.48 -9.81 15.94
C GLY A 410 -1.04 -10.00 15.49
N LEU A 411 -0.84 -10.78 14.44
CA LEU A 411 0.47 -11.01 13.82
C LEU A 411 1.05 -9.71 13.25
N ILE A 412 0.27 -8.94 12.48
CA ILE A 412 0.73 -7.71 11.84
C ILE A 412 1.27 -6.71 12.87
N PHE A 413 0.48 -6.38 13.90
CA PHE A 413 0.91 -5.41 14.91
C PHE A 413 1.98 -5.97 15.87
N SER A 414 2.07 -7.29 16.05
CA SER A 414 3.20 -7.94 16.71
C SER A 414 4.51 -7.71 15.95
N GLU A 415 4.52 -7.98 14.63
CA GLU A 415 5.71 -7.76 13.81
C GLU A 415 6.07 -6.27 13.69
N CYS A 416 5.10 -5.34 13.66
CA CYS A 416 5.38 -3.91 13.80
C CYS A 416 6.17 -3.59 15.08
N LYS A 417 5.69 -4.03 16.26
CA LYS A 417 6.39 -3.78 17.54
C LYS A 417 7.78 -4.41 17.61
N LYS A 418 7.98 -5.54 16.93
CA LYS A 418 9.23 -6.30 16.91
C LYS A 418 10.28 -5.74 15.93
N ARG A 419 9.85 -5.17 14.80
CA ARG A 419 10.72 -4.81 13.67
C ARG A 419 10.89 -3.31 13.43
N MET A 420 10.04 -2.44 13.99
CA MET A 420 10.24 -0.99 13.87
C MET A 420 11.43 -0.52 14.73
N PRO A 421 12.41 0.21 14.18
CA PRO A 421 13.48 0.83 14.98
C PRO A 421 12.95 1.85 15.99
N HIS A 422 13.60 1.95 17.15
CA HIS A 422 13.28 2.94 18.20
C HIS A 422 13.47 4.41 17.77
N THR A 423 14.00 4.67 16.59
CA THR A 423 14.13 6.02 16.00
C THR A 423 12.91 6.46 15.21
N THR A 424 12.02 5.52 14.85
CA THR A 424 10.80 5.79 14.09
C THR A 424 9.86 6.69 14.91
N GLU A 425 9.42 7.79 14.32
CA GLU A 425 8.47 8.75 14.90
C GLU A 425 7.10 8.66 14.21
N HIS A 426 7.05 8.21 12.95
CA HIS A 426 5.84 8.09 12.14
C HIS A 426 5.66 6.68 11.59
N LEU A 427 4.44 6.15 11.68
CA LEU A 427 4.02 4.95 10.94
C LEU A 427 2.81 5.32 10.09
N THR A 428 2.98 5.29 8.77
CA THR A 428 1.87 5.40 7.83
C THR A 428 1.32 4.01 7.53
N ILE A 429 0.01 3.83 7.66
CA ILE A 429 -0.68 2.58 7.34
C ILE A 429 -1.50 2.79 6.08
N LEU A 430 -1.18 2.01 5.05
CA LEU A 430 -1.86 2.01 3.75
C LEU A 430 -2.93 0.93 3.74
N VAL A 431 -4.12 1.32 3.28
CA VAL A 431 -5.29 0.47 3.04
C VAL A 431 -5.93 0.89 1.73
N GLY A 432 -6.59 -0.02 1.01
CA GLY A 432 -7.29 0.31 -0.23
C GLY A 432 -8.37 1.38 -0.02
N VAL A 433 -9.34 1.05 0.83
CA VAL A 433 -10.53 1.89 1.05
C VAL A 433 -10.39 2.82 2.28
N PRO A 434 -10.89 4.09 2.26
CA PRO A 434 -10.71 5.04 3.36
C PRO A 434 -11.35 4.68 4.71
N LEU A 435 -10.55 4.72 5.78
CA LEU A 435 -11.06 4.55 7.16
C LEU A 435 -11.91 5.74 7.64
N ALA A 436 -11.65 6.96 7.19
CA ALA A 436 -12.36 8.17 7.64
C ALA A 436 -12.99 8.91 6.46
N TYR A 437 -14.27 8.64 6.21
CA TYR A 437 -15.00 9.17 5.06
C TYR A 437 -16.43 9.60 5.44
N PRO A 438 -17.05 10.56 4.72
CA PRO A 438 -18.43 10.95 4.96
C PRO A 438 -19.40 9.77 4.81
N ARG A 439 -20.12 9.42 5.88
CA ARG A 439 -20.92 8.18 5.92
C ARG A 439 -22.24 8.31 5.18
N MET A 440 -22.46 7.42 4.22
CA MET A 440 -23.59 7.43 3.30
C MET A 440 -24.77 6.53 3.73
N VAL A 441 -24.84 6.11 4.99
CA VAL A 441 -25.89 5.22 5.58
C VAL A 441 -27.34 5.65 5.35
N PHE A 442 -27.60 6.95 5.12
CA PHE A 442 -28.94 7.42 4.71
C PHE A 442 -29.17 7.28 3.20
N LEU A 443 -28.13 7.45 2.38
CA LEU A 443 -28.16 7.25 0.93
C LEU A 443 -28.32 5.76 0.61
N GLU A 444 -27.64 4.84 1.31
CA GLU A 444 -27.87 3.39 1.23
C GLU A 444 -29.37 3.05 1.36
N ARG A 445 -30.04 3.61 2.39
CA ARG A 445 -31.49 3.44 2.62
C ARG A 445 -32.38 4.12 1.56
N ALA A 446 -31.89 5.16 0.91
CA ALA A 446 -32.62 5.90 -0.12
C ALA A 446 -32.39 5.33 -1.54
N LEU A 447 -31.29 4.62 -1.78
CA LEU A 447 -30.97 3.93 -3.04
C LEU A 447 -31.51 2.49 -3.04
N SER A 448 -31.55 1.81 -1.89
CA SER A 448 -32.25 0.53 -1.73
C SER A 448 -33.78 0.66 -1.84
N SER A 449 -34.33 1.88 -1.73
CA SER A 449 -35.73 2.14 -2.08
C SER A 449 -35.88 2.43 -3.58
N SER A 450 -36.61 1.57 -4.30
CA SER A 450 -36.85 1.68 -5.75
C SER A 450 -37.64 2.92 -6.19
N ALA A 451 -38.14 3.73 -5.26
CA ALA A 451 -39.01 4.89 -5.50
C ALA A 451 -38.31 6.26 -5.41
N ASN A 452 -36.97 6.31 -5.38
CA ASN A 452 -36.23 7.56 -5.23
C ASN A 452 -35.97 8.25 -6.60
N PRO A 453 -36.39 9.51 -6.81
CA PRO A 453 -36.16 10.22 -8.07
C PRO A 453 -34.68 10.43 -8.42
N ILE A 454 -33.77 10.47 -7.43
CA ILE A 454 -32.32 10.53 -7.68
C ILE A 454 -31.81 9.22 -8.29
N LEU A 455 -32.30 8.09 -7.80
CA LEU A 455 -31.97 6.76 -8.34
C LEU A 455 -32.57 6.59 -9.75
N MET A 456 -33.80 7.04 -9.97
CA MET A 456 -34.41 7.04 -11.30
C MET A 456 -33.64 7.93 -12.28
N LEU A 457 -33.16 9.11 -11.84
CA LEU A 457 -32.35 9.98 -12.68
C LEU A 457 -30.98 9.37 -12.99
N ALA A 458 -30.31 8.75 -12.02
CA ALA A 458 -29.05 8.04 -12.24
C ALA A 458 -29.21 6.87 -13.22
N LYS A 459 -30.24 6.02 -13.03
CA LYS A 459 -30.55 4.90 -13.94
C LYS A 459 -31.02 5.34 -15.33
N ALA A 460 -31.69 6.48 -15.45
CA ALA A 460 -32.14 7.01 -16.73
C ALA A 460 -31.03 7.77 -17.49
N ALA A 461 -30.07 8.37 -16.79
CA ALA A 461 -28.94 9.09 -17.39
C ALA A 461 -27.78 8.17 -17.80
N ALA A 462 -27.63 7.01 -17.15
CA ALA A 462 -26.54 6.08 -17.43
C ALA A 462 -26.97 4.62 -17.19
N ALA A 463 -27.15 3.87 -18.28
CA ALA A 463 -27.44 2.43 -18.28
C ALA A 463 -26.22 1.55 -17.91
N GLY A 464 -25.26 2.10 -17.16
CA GLY A 464 -24.02 1.45 -16.75
C GLY A 464 -23.91 1.16 -15.25
N PHE A 465 -24.62 1.90 -14.39
CA PHE A 465 -24.52 1.79 -12.91
C PHE A 465 -25.29 0.60 -12.32
N THR A 466 -25.09 -0.60 -12.86
CA THR A 466 -25.60 -1.85 -12.27
C THR A 466 -24.55 -2.94 -12.34
N ASN A 467 -24.19 -3.48 -11.17
CA ASN A 467 -23.27 -4.59 -11.07
C ASN A 467 -23.84 -5.80 -11.82
N LYS A 468 -23.02 -6.38 -12.71
CA LYS A 468 -23.44 -7.46 -13.62
C LYS A 468 -23.66 -8.79 -12.88
N PHE A 469 -23.11 -8.95 -11.67
CA PHE A 469 -23.09 -10.23 -10.97
C PHE A 469 -24.30 -10.52 -10.08
N ASP A 470 -24.97 -9.48 -9.57
CA ASP A 470 -26.15 -9.63 -8.72
C ASP A 470 -27.30 -8.64 -9.02
N GLY A 471 -27.09 -7.68 -9.94
CA GLY A 471 -28.07 -6.68 -10.32
C GLY A 471 -28.25 -5.53 -9.32
N GLN A 472 -27.38 -5.42 -8.30
CA GLN A 472 -27.32 -4.24 -7.45
C GLN A 472 -26.80 -3.03 -8.24
N VAL A 473 -26.93 -1.83 -7.67
CA VAL A 473 -26.31 -0.63 -8.22
C VAL A 473 -24.85 -0.67 -7.82
N GLU A 474 -23.93 -0.45 -8.76
CA GLU A 474 -22.46 -0.36 -8.54
C GLU A 474 -22.13 0.43 -7.25
N LEU A 475 -22.63 1.67 -7.19
CA LEU A 475 -22.59 2.55 -6.00
C LEU A 475 -23.03 1.92 -4.67
N LEU A 476 -23.88 0.89 -4.66
CA LEU A 476 -24.35 0.22 -3.44
C LEU A 476 -23.37 -0.87 -2.96
N ASP A 477 -22.59 -1.46 -3.86
CA ASP A 477 -21.54 -2.42 -3.52
C ASP A 477 -20.28 -1.67 -3.03
N ASP A 478 -19.89 -0.56 -3.68
CA ASP A 478 -18.87 0.40 -3.16
C ASP A 478 -19.19 0.80 -1.70
N LEU A 479 -20.46 1.12 -1.46
CA LEU A 479 -20.98 1.51 -0.13
C LEU A 479 -20.86 0.41 0.92
N MET A 480 -20.86 -0.86 0.49
CA MET A 480 -20.67 -2.02 1.36
C MET A 480 -19.20 -2.37 1.56
N ASP A 481 -18.33 -2.06 0.59
CA ASP A 481 -16.88 -2.24 0.68
C ASP A 481 -16.23 -1.27 1.69
N HIS A 482 -16.79 -0.07 1.85
CA HIS A 482 -16.32 0.94 2.80
C HIS A 482 -16.20 0.44 4.26
N TRP A 483 -15.08 0.78 4.94
CA TRP A 483 -14.91 0.61 6.39
C TRP A 483 -16.03 1.24 7.26
N CYS A 484 -16.68 2.27 6.71
CA CYS A 484 -17.80 2.96 7.36
C CYS A 484 -19.15 2.23 7.26
N ALA A 485 -19.23 1.18 6.44
CA ALA A 485 -20.42 0.37 6.20
C ALA A 485 -20.89 -0.39 7.45
N GLY A 486 -22.14 -0.85 7.42
CA GLY A 486 -22.77 -1.59 8.52
C GLY A 486 -21.95 -2.78 9.07
N PRO A 487 -21.42 -3.69 8.23
CA PRO A 487 -20.64 -4.84 8.67
C PRO A 487 -19.28 -4.46 9.26
N HIS A 488 -18.46 -3.73 8.50
CA HIS A 488 -17.05 -3.45 8.81
C HIS A 488 -16.84 -2.46 9.96
N LYS A 489 -17.85 -1.64 10.30
CA LYS A 489 -17.75 -0.62 11.35
C LYS A 489 -17.25 -1.10 12.72
N ARG A 490 -17.52 -2.35 13.11
CA ARG A 490 -16.98 -2.92 14.38
C ARG A 490 -15.50 -3.24 14.27
N GLU A 491 -15.09 -3.82 13.14
CA GLU A 491 -13.70 -4.13 12.83
C GLU A 491 -12.86 -2.85 12.71
N ARG A 492 -13.34 -1.87 11.94
CA ARG A 492 -12.79 -0.51 11.88
C ARG A 492 -12.54 0.09 13.27
N ASN A 493 -13.53 0.01 14.16
CA ASN A 493 -13.40 0.53 15.51
C ASN A 493 -12.29 -0.16 16.31
N ARG A 494 -12.14 -1.50 16.18
CA ARG A 494 -11.04 -2.26 16.81
C ARG A 494 -9.70 -1.91 16.20
N LEU A 495 -9.66 -1.67 14.89
CA LEU A 495 -8.45 -1.27 14.18
C LEU A 495 -7.96 0.08 14.71
N ILE A 496 -8.84 1.08 14.86
CA ILE A 496 -8.51 2.37 15.51
C ILE A 496 -8.06 2.19 16.97
N ALA A 497 -8.68 1.30 17.75
CA ALA A 497 -8.24 0.99 19.11
C ALA A 497 -6.85 0.31 19.14
N ARG A 498 -6.57 -0.60 18.20
CA ARG A 498 -5.26 -1.25 18.05
C ARG A 498 -4.16 -0.27 17.61
N THR A 499 -4.46 0.67 16.72
CA THR A 499 -3.46 1.68 16.33
C THR A 499 -3.24 2.74 17.41
N GLU A 500 -4.25 3.10 18.21
CA GLU A 500 -4.03 3.88 19.44
C GLU A 500 -3.10 3.14 20.41
N MET A 501 -3.31 1.84 20.60
CA MET A 501 -2.45 1.00 21.45
C MET A 501 -1.02 0.92 20.92
N LEU A 502 -0.83 0.71 19.62
CA LEU A 502 0.49 0.70 18.97
C LEU A 502 1.20 2.06 19.07
N ALA A 503 0.47 3.17 18.84
CA ALA A 503 0.99 4.53 18.96
C ALA A 503 1.57 4.79 20.35
N LEU A 504 0.86 4.33 21.39
CA LEU A 504 1.33 4.35 22.77
C LEU A 504 2.55 3.44 22.92
N GLU A 505 2.39 2.12 22.75
CA GLU A 505 3.42 1.10 23.00
C GLU A 505 4.75 1.36 22.29
N SER A 506 4.72 1.79 21.03
CA SER A 506 5.92 2.05 20.21
C SER A 506 6.37 3.51 20.22
N HIS A 507 5.61 4.42 20.86
CA HIS A 507 5.82 5.88 20.82
C HIS A 507 5.92 6.43 19.40
N VAL A 508 4.90 6.17 18.57
CA VAL A 508 4.82 6.60 17.16
C VAL A 508 3.53 7.36 16.84
N ARG A 509 3.60 8.34 15.94
CA ARG A 509 2.43 8.95 15.31
C ARG A 509 1.91 8.05 14.19
N ILE A 510 0.64 7.65 14.29
CA ILE A 510 -0.06 6.92 13.22
C ILE A 510 -0.69 7.90 12.24
N SER A 511 -0.49 7.66 10.94
CA SER A 511 -1.25 8.26 9.85
C SER A 511 -1.81 7.15 8.96
N TRP A 512 -2.94 7.41 8.30
CA TRP A 512 -3.53 6.52 7.30
C TRP A 512 -3.42 7.12 5.91
N LEU A 513 -3.25 6.26 4.92
CA LEU A 513 -3.27 6.59 3.50
C LEU A 513 -4.23 5.61 2.80
N SER A 514 -5.02 6.11 1.85
CA SER A 514 -6.08 5.33 1.20
C SER A 514 -6.47 5.84 -0.19
N GLY A 515 -7.04 4.94 -0.99
CA GLY A 515 -7.41 5.11 -2.38
C GLY A 515 -8.92 4.95 -2.65
N ASP A 516 -9.25 4.13 -3.67
CA ASP A 516 -10.59 3.66 -4.06
C ASP A 516 -11.59 4.75 -4.52
N VAL A 517 -11.97 5.69 -3.65
CA VAL A 517 -13.18 6.55 -3.79
C VAL A 517 -13.14 7.65 -4.88
N HIS A 518 -12.15 7.62 -5.78
CA HIS A 518 -11.88 8.57 -6.89
C HIS A 518 -11.93 10.07 -6.52
N ALA A 519 -11.78 10.41 -5.23
CA ALA A 519 -11.78 11.80 -4.75
C ALA A 519 -10.67 12.07 -3.72
N GLY A 520 -10.13 13.29 -3.73
CA GLY A 520 -9.11 13.75 -2.78
C GLY A 520 -9.71 14.32 -1.49
N GLY A 521 -9.06 14.09 -0.35
CA GLY A 521 -9.44 14.69 0.93
C GLY A 521 -8.69 14.12 2.12
N VAL A 522 -8.97 14.63 3.32
CA VAL A 522 -8.32 14.15 4.56
C VAL A 522 -9.33 14.03 5.70
N GLY A 523 -9.51 12.81 6.20
CA GLY A 523 -10.16 12.56 7.48
C GLY A 523 -9.20 12.75 8.66
N VAL A 524 -9.74 12.90 9.86
CA VAL A 524 -8.94 13.00 11.08
C VAL A 524 -9.64 12.35 12.28
N PHE A 525 -8.91 11.51 13.00
CA PHE A 525 -9.25 11.03 14.34
C PHE A 525 -8.51 11.87 15.38
N TYR A 526 -9.13 12.11 16.53
CA TYR A 526 -8.54 12.91 17.62
C TYR A 526 -9.27 12.70 18.96
N GLY A 527 -8.60 13.03 20.06
CA GLY A 527 -9.09 12.92 21.42
C GLY A 527 -10.24 13.87 21.73
N SER A 528 -11.08 13.48 22.69
CA SER A 528 -12.25 14.28 23.06
C SER A 528 -11.92 15.53 23.90
N HIS A 529 -10.76 15.55 24.54
CA HIS A 529 -10.36 16.53 25.55
C HIS A 529 -8.96 17.14 25.33
N GLU A 530 -8.19 16.59 24.41
CA GLU A 530 -6.87 17.12 24.07
C GLU A 530 -6.99 18.10 22.89
N HIS A 531 -6.25 19.20 22.98
CA HIS A 531 -6.25 20.27 21.98
C HIS A 531 -4.91 20.40 21.26
N ASP A 532 -3.81 19.96 21.88
CA ASP A 532 -2.51 19.88 21.22
C ASP A 532 -2.35 18.52 20.52
N SER A 533 -2.38 18.54 19.18
CA SER A 533 -2.19 17.35 18.36
C SER A 533 -0.82 16.69 18.50
N THR A 534 0.16 17.33 19.15
CA THR A 534 1.46 16.71 19.47
C THR A 534 1.41 15.82 20.72
N LEU A 535 0.47 16.10 21.64
CA LEU A 535 0.27 15.38 22.90
C LEU A 535 -0.84 14.32 22.82
N ASP A 536 -1.66 14.34 21.77
CA ASP A 536 -2.76 13.38 21.60
C ASP A 536 -2.30 12.09 20.86
N PRO A 537 -2.24 10.92 21.52
CA PRO A 537 -1.96 9.64 20.86
C PRO A 537 -3.12 9.18 19.94
N LYS A 538 -4.32 9.76 20.08
CA LYS A 538 -5.49 9.48 19.23
C LYS A 538 -5.51 10.32 17.96
N TYR A 539 -4.63 11.32 17.83
CA TYR A 539 -4.54 12.15 16.64
C TYR A 539 -3.99 11.34 15.47
N GLN A 540 -4.82 11.06 14.48
CA GLN A 540 -4.42 10.29 13.30
C GLN A 540 -5.04 10.96 12.08
N LEU A 541 -4.20 11.45 11.16
CA LEU A 541 -4.66 11.88 9.85
C LEU A 541 -5.02 10.65 9.01
N ALA A 542 -6.01 10.80 8.13
CA ALA A 542 -6.39 9.78 7.17
C ALA A 542 -6.50 10.41 5.78
N VAL A 543 -5.39 10.36 5.05
CA VAL A 543 -5.24 10.97 3.74
C VAL A 543 -5.85 10.07 2.68
N ILE A 544 -6.60 10.69 1.76
CA ILE A 544 -7.27 10.02 0.65
C ILE A 544 -6.68 10.60 -0.63
N THR A 545 -6.01 9.76 -1.41
CA THR A 545 -5.46 10.12 -2.72
C THR A 545 -5.93 9.13 -3.77
N SER A 546 -7.05 9.48 -4.40
CA SER A 546 -7.68 8.74 -5.49
C SER A 546 -8.41 9.73 -6.40
N ALA A 547 -8.42 9.61 -7.72
CA ALA A 547 -7.65 8.71 -8.57
C ALA A 547 -6.52 9.47 -9.29
N ILE A 548 -5.39 8.82 -9.59
CA ILE A 548 -4.36 9.45 -10.44
C ILE A 548 -4.73 9.42 -11.92
N VAL A 549 -5.44 8.39 -12.38
CA VAL A 549 -5.90 8.24 -13.78
C VAL A 549 -7.42 8.37 -13.90
N ASN A 550 -8.19 7.65 -13.07
CA ASN A 550 -9.63 7.48 -13.26
C ASN A 550 -10.43 8.78 -13.11
N ALA A 551 -11.68 8.78 -13.61
CA ALA A 551 -12.58 9.92 -13.44
C ALA A 551 -13.08 10.03 -11.99
N PRO A 552 -13.25 11.25 -11.43
CA PRO A 552 -13.83 11.45 -10.12
C PRO A 552 -15.34 11.22 -10.10
N PRO A 553 -15.96 11.03 -8.92
CA PRO A 553 -17.40 10.87 -8.79
C PRO A 553 -18.17 12.09 -9.31
N PRO A 554 -19.41 11.93 -9.79
CA PRO A 554 -20.21 13.04 -10.32
C PRO A 554 -20.34 14.21 -9.32
N PRO A 555 -20.33 15.48 -9.76
CA PRO A 555 -20.35 16.66 -8.86
C PRO A 555 -21.50 16.69 -7.84
N ALA A 556 -22.63 16.06 -8.16
CA ALA A 556 -23.75 15.88 -7.23
C ALA A 556 -23.39 14.98 -6.03
N VAL A 557 -22.62 13.91 -6.25
CA VAL A 557 -22.11 13.01 -5.19
C VAL A 557 -21.13 13.76 -4.30
N ILE A 558 -20.16 14.47 -4.89
CA ILE A 558 -19.20 15.34 -4.15
C ILE A 558 -19.93 16.38 -3.29
N THR A 559 -21.02 16.96 -3.80
CA THR A 559 -21.86 17.90 -3.04
C THR A 559 -22.55 17.24 -1.84
N VAL A 560 -23.05 16.01 -2.00
CA VAL A 560 -23.64 15.22 -0.89
C VAL A 560 -22.59 14.84 0.14
N LEU A 561 -21.42 14.35 -0.29
CA LEU A 561 -20.29 14.00 0.57
C LEU A 561 -19.84 15.19 1.44
N ASN A 562 -19.69 16.38 0.85
CA ASN A 562 -19.35 17.59 1.59
C ASN A 562 -20.43 18.01 2.62
N ARG A 563 -21.72 17.77 2.34
CA ARG A 563 -22.79 17.97 3.34
C ARG A 563 -22.71 16.95 4.48
N LEU A 564 -22.39 15.70 4.16
CA LEU A 564 -22.23 14.61 5.14
C LEU A 564 -20.97 14.75 6.00
N ALA A 565 -19.88 15.31 5.46
CA ALA A 565 -18.62 15.60 6.17
C ALA A 565 -18.81 16.47 7.43
N THR A 566 -19.86 17.29 7.46
CA THR A 566 -20.21 18.14 8.62
C THR A 566 -20.86 17.36 9.79
N LYS A 567 -21.22 16.08 9.60
CA LYS A 567 -21.96 15.30 10.59
C LYS A 567 -21.02 14.64 11.60
N LYS A 568 -21.31 14.82 12.88
CA LYS A 568 -20.54 14.19 13.97
C LYS A 568 -21.02 12.76 14.20
N HIS A 569 -20.12 11.80 14.05
CA HIS A 569 -20.38 10.39 14.34
C HIS A 569 -19.92 10.03 15.76
N ARG A 570 -20.67 9.13 16.42
CA ARG A 570 -20.44 8.75 17.82
C ARG A 570 -19.86 7.35 18.01
N SER A 571 -19.48 6.65 16.93
CA SER A 571 -19.13 5.22 17.03
C SER A 571 -17.81 4.95 17.73
N LEU A 572 -16.97 5.96 17.94
CA LEU A 572 -15.68 5.84 18.64
C LEU A 572 -15.69 6.54 20.02
N PHE A 573 -16.83 7.09 20.46
CA PHE A 573 -16.91 7.87 21.70
C PHE A 573 -16.61 7.04 22.96
N TYR A 574 -16.82 5.72 22.94
CA TYR A 574 -16.42 4.83 24.02
C TYR A 574 -14.90 4.67 24.16
N LEU A 575 -14.13 5.00 23.12
CA LEU A 575 -12.67 5.10 23.15
C LEU A 575 -12.20 6.54 23.49
N GLY A 576 -13.12 7.47 23.74
CA GLY A 576 -12.82 8.90 23.86
C GLY A 576 -12.40 9.56 22.55
N VAL A 577 -12.52 8.88 21.40
CA VAL A 577 -12.08 9.34 20.08
C VAL A 577 -13.24 9.99 19.31
N LYS A 578 -12.97 11.13 18.68
CA LYS A 578 -13.81 11.82 17.69
C LYS A 578 -13.24 11.57 16.29
N GLU A 579 -14.11 11.73 15.29
CA GLU A 579 -13.75 11.72 13.87
C GLU A 579 -14.39 12.93 13.17
N SER A 580 -13.69 13.50 12.19
CA SER A 580 -14.20 14.52 11.27
C SER A 580 -13.37 14.58 9.99
N MET A 581 -13.73 15.47 9.06
CA MET A 581 -12.92 15.79 7.87
C MET A 581 -12.17 17.12 8.07
N VAL A 582 -10.97 17.23 7.50
CA VAL A 582 -10.18 18.47 7.44
C VAL A 582 -10.70 19.35 6.29
N PRO A 583 -10.99 20.65 6.51
CA PRO A 583 -11.51 21.54 5.48
C PRO A 583 -10.38 22.09 4.57
N LEU A 584 -9.67 21.22 3.85
CA LEU A 584 -8.53 21.61 3.00
C LEU A 584 -8.92 22.58 1.86
N PHE A 585 -10.09 22.39 1.27
CA PHE A 585 -10.50 23.05 0.04
C PHE A 585 -11.36 24.28 0.33
N GLU A 586 -10.94 25.16 1.24
CA GLU A 586 -11.58 26.48 1.39
C GLU A 586 -11.38 27.37 0.15
N ILE A 587 -10.26 27.14 -0.54
CA ILE A 587 -9.91 27.67 -1.85
C ILE A 587 -9.79 26.50 -2.83
N ASP A 588 -10.45 26.57 -3.98
CA ASP A 588 -10.42 25.52 -5.02
C ASP A 588 -9.06 25.47 -5.78
N PRO A 589 -8.82 24.44 -6.63
CA PRO A 589 -7.58 24.32 -7.38
C PRO A 589 -7.27 25.55 -8.26
N GLN A 590 -8.30 26.24 -8.74
CA GLN A 590 -8.20 27.41 -9.62
C GLN A 590 -7.98 28.73 -8.85
N GLY A 591 -8.08 28.73 -7.52
CA GLY A 591 -7.84 29.89 -6.65
C GLY A 591 -9.09 30.62 -6.14
N ASN A 592 -10.30 30.15 -6.44
CA ASN A 592 -11.55 30.76 -5.99
C ASN A 592 -12.02 30.21 -4.65
N LYS A 593 -12.93 30.93 -3.99
CA LYS A 593 -13.56 30.50 -2.74
C LYS A 593 -14.54 29.34 -2.98
N SER A 594 -14.33 28.23 -2.30
CA SER A 594 -15.05 26.97 -2.50
C SER A 594 -16.17 26.74 -1.46
N ASN A 595 -17.24 26.07 -1.91
CA ASN A 595 -18.31 25.53 -1.07
C ASN A 595 -18.12 24.02 -0.76
N THR A 596 -17.21 23.34 -1.47
CA THR A 596 -16.84 21.93 -1.29
C THR A 596 -15.48 21.87 -0.58
N LYS A 597 -15.51 21.96 0.75
CA LYS A 597 -14.31 22.17 1.59
C LYS A 597 -13.56 20.92 2.00
N TYR A 598 -14.20 19.75 2.00
CA TYR A 598 -13.72 18.54 2.70
C TYR A 598 -13.28 17.41 1.77
N ILE A 599 -14.01 17.23 0.67
CA ILE A 599 -13.75 16.24 -0.38
C ILE A 599 -13.77 16.97 -1.71
N TRP A 600 -12.76 16.74 -2.55
CA TRP A 600 -12.64 17.31 -3.88
C TRP A 600 -12.74 16.22 -4.96
N GLY A 601 -13.67 16.40 -5.91
CA GLY A 601 -13.80 15.53 -7.07
C GLY A 601 -12.88 16.01 -8.20
N GLY A 602 -11.68 15.45 -8.26
CA GLY A 602 -10.68 15.73 -9.29
C GLY A 602 -9.52 14.75 -9.17
N ARG A 603 -8.85 14.46 -10.29
CA ARG A 603 -7.70 13.56 -10.29
C ARG A 603 -6.59 14.10 -9.39
N ASN A 604 -5.86 13.22 -8.72
CA ASN A 604 -4.81 13.62 -7.79
C ASN A 604 -3.79 12.52 -7.51
N TRP A 605 -2.66 12.97 -6.95
CA TRP A 605 -1.63 12.15 -6.31
C TRP A 605 -1.19 12.85 -5.02
N CYS A 606 -0.29 12.26 -4.22
CA CYS A 606 0.20 12.91 -3.00
C CYS A 606 1.73 12.80 -2.88
N ALA A 607 2.40 13.90 -2.54
CA ALA A 607 3.81 13.92 -2.16
C ALA A 607 3.93 13.83 -0.63
N VAL A 608 4.80 12.96 -0.12
CA VAL A 608 5.01 12.78 1.31
C VAL A 608 6.47 13.05 1.67
N THR A 609 6.68 14.00 2.60
CA THR A 609 8.00 14.51 2.98
C THR A 609 8.10 14.65 4.49
N HIS A 610 9.10 14.02 5.10
CA HIS A 610 9.46 14.29 6.49
C HIS A 610 10.27 15.60 6.57
N LEU A 611 9.81 16.56 7.38
CA LEU A 611 10.39 17.90 7.54
C LEU A 611 11.38 17.92 8.72
N PRO A 612 12.72 17.90 8.50
CA PRO A 612 13.67 17.70 9.60
C PRO A 612 13.67 18.81 10.67
N GLN A 613 13.22 20.02 10.34
CA GLN A 613 13.20 21.16 11.25
C GLN A 613 12.07 21.09 12.28
N SER A 614 10.94 20.46 11.95
CA SER A 614 9.79 20.31 12.85
C SER A 614 9.54 18.85 13.29
N GLY A 615 10.15 17.88 12.61
CA GLY A 615 9.86 16.45 12.75
C GLY A 615 8.49 16.05 12.20
N GLU A 616 7.78 16.96 11.52
CA GLU A 616 6.46 16.69 10.95
C GLU A 616 6.57 15.82 9.69
N LEU A 617 5.59 14.95 9.48
CA LEU A 617 5.38 14.29 8.19
C LEU A 617 4.32 15.08 7.41
N GLU A 618 4.74 15.75 6.34
CA GLU A 618 3.87 16.51 5.45
C GLU A 618 3.35 15.63 4.31
N PHE A 619 2.04 15.67 4.09
CA PHE A 619 1.32 15.07 2.97
C PHE A 619 0.79 16.21 2.11
N ASP A 620 1.45 16.54 0.99
CA ASP A 620 0.96 17.49 0.00
C ASP A 620 0.04 16.78 -1.00
N LEU A 621 -1.26 16.97 -0.88
CA LEU A 621 -2.25 16.40 -1.78
C LEU A 621 -2.36 17.24 -3.06
N ARG A 622 -1.93 16.66 -4.18
CA ARG A 622 -1.75 17.31 -5.49
C ARG A 622 -3.00 17.14 -6.35
N ILE A 623 -3.90 18.12 -6.33
CA ILE A 623 -5.17 18.09 -7.07
C ILE A 623 -5.02 18.69 -8.47
N GLU A 624 -5.49 18.00 -9.51
CA GLU A 624 -5.56 18.50 -10.90
C GLU A 624 -6.35 19.82 -10.99
N ILE A 625 -5.74 20.85 -11.59
CA ILE A 625 -6.34 22.18 -11.76
C ILE A 625 -7.32 22.19 -12.94
N GLU A 626 -6.95 21.59 -14.07
CA GLU A 626 -7.82 21.50 -15.25
C GLU A 626 -7.87 20.07 -15.77
N LYS A 627 -9.10 19.56 -16.00
CA LYS A 627 -9.37 18.21 -16.49
C LYS A 627 -8.48 17.89 -17.69
N GLY A 628 -7.69 16.83 -17.58
CA GLY A 628 -6.91 16.30 -18.70
C GLY A 628 -5.55 16.96 -18.93
N HIS A 629 -5.22 18.04 -18.23
CA HIS A 629 -4.04 18.85 -18.54
C HIS A 629 -2.77 18.44 -17.78
N GLY A 630 -2.89 17.73 -16.65
CA GLY A 630 -1.72 17.30 -15.89
C GLY A 630 -0.95 18.46 -15.28
N THR A 631 -1.65 19.39 -14.64
CA THR A 631 -1.05 20.39 -13.75
C THR A 631 -1.79 20.40 -12.44
N THR A 632 -1.07 20.25 -11.33
CA THR A 632 -1.67 20.14 -9.99
C THR A 632 -1.42 21.36 -9.08
N LYS A 633 -2.32 21.55 -8.12
CA LYS A 633 -2.13 22.43 -6.97
C LYS A 633 -2.05 21.61 -5.68
N GLY A 634 -1.10 21.98 -4.83
CA GLY A 634 -0.87 21.36 -3.53
C GLY A 634 -1.81 21.83 -2.42
N TYR A 635 -2.10 20.90 -1.51
CA TYR A 635 -2.91 21.06 -0.31
C TYR A 635 -2.22 20.32 0.86
N PRO A 636 -1.16 20.89 1.45
CA PRO A 636 -0.38 20.24 2.49
C PRO A 636 -1.14 20.10 3.81
N VAL A 637 -1.07 18.92 4.40
CA VAL A 637 -1.46 18.63 5.79
C VAL A 637 -0.29 17.95 6.50
N ARG A 638 -0.16 18.15 7.82
CA ARG A 638 0.99 17.67 8.60
C ARG A 638 0.60 16.82 9.79
N ALA A 639 1.24 15.65 9.90
CA ALA A 639 1.20 14.83 11.10
C ALA A 639 2.38 15.24 12.00
N PRO A 640 2.16 15.70 13.24
CA PRO A 640 3.25 16.04 14.15
C PRO A 640 3.86 14.77 14.78
N PRO A 641 5.17 14.80 15.10
CA PRO A 641 5.83 13.70 15.80
C PRO A 641 5.29 13.58 17.24
N PRO A 642 5.42 12.40 17.87
CA PRO A 642 4.89 12.13 19.19
C PRO A 642 5.61 12.93 20.30
N LYS A 643 4.84 13.70 21.09
CA LYS A 643 5.35 14.43 22.27
C LYS A 643 4.73 14.01 23.60
N TRP A 644 3.79 13.06 23.60
CA TRP A 644 3.25 12.48 24.83
C TRP A 644 4.30 11.65 25.59
N ALA A 645 4.07 11.43 26.89
CA ALA A 645 4.98 10.66 27.74
C ALA A 645 5.09 9.19 27.28
N LYS A 646 6.21 8.52 27.56
CA LYS A 646 6.37 7.11 27.18
C LYS A 646 5.46 6.19 28.02
N PRO A 647 5.05 5.01 27.50
CA PRO A 647 4.09 4.09 28.14
C PRO A 647 4.32 3.80 29.62
N GLU A 648 5.60 3.69 30.01
CA GLU A 648 6.01 3.34 31.38
C GLU A 648 5.57 4.38 32.42
N GLN A 649 5.37 5.64 32.01
CA GLN A 649 5.14 6.79 32.88
C GLN A 649 3.64 7.12 33.06
N GLU A 650 2.87 7.31 31.98
CA GLU A 650 1.51 7.87 32.06
C GLU A 650 0.41 7.04 31.38
N HIS A 651 0.73 6.19 30.40
CA HIS A 651 -0.28 5.57 29.53
C HIS A 651 -0.59 4.10 29.81
N ARG A 652 0.06 3.47 30.79
CA ARG A 652 -0.15 2.06 31.16
C ARG A 652 -1.63 1.70 31.35
N HIS A 653 -2.36 2.48 32.15
CA HIS A 653 -3.81 2.29 32.36
C HIS A 653 -4.62 2.37 31.06
N ARG A 654 -4.22 3.22 30.10
CA ARG A 654 -4.90 3.33 28.81
C ARG A 654 -4.62 2.14 27.89
N ILE A 655 -3.40 1.59 27.94
CA ILE A 655 -3.03 0.37 27.22
C ILE A 655 -3.80 -0.84 27.81
N GLU A 656 -3.91 -0.93 29.13
CA GLU A 656 -4.71 -1.95 29.83
C GLU A 656 -6.20 -1.83 29.44
N GLU A 657 -6.78 -0.62 29.47
CA GLU A 657 -8.16 -0.36 29.05
C GLU A 657 -8.42 -0.77 27.58
N LEU A 658 -7.51 -0.42 26.66
CA LEU A 658 -7.60 -0.79 25.25
C LEU A 658 -7.50 -2.32 25.06
N SER A 659 -6.61 -2.97 25.80
CA SER A 659 -6.44 -4.43 25.79
C SER A 659 -7.73 -5.13 26.23
N GLU A 660 -8.30 -4.73 27.36
CA GLU A 660 -9.59 -5.25 27.85
C GLU A 660 -10.74 -5.08 26.83
N ILE A 661 -10.81 -3.93 26.15
CA ILE A 661 -11.82 -3.66 25.12
C ILE A 661 -11.65 -4.64 23.95
N LEU A 662 -10.42 -4.80 23.45
CA LEU A 662 -10.11 -5.68 22.33
C LEU A 662 -10.38 -7.16 22.66
N GLU A 663 -10.04 -7.60 23.87
CA GLU A 663 -10.33 -8.96 24.36
C GLU A 663 -11.83 -9.23 24.47
N LYS A 664 -12.59 -8.34 25.12
CA LYS A 664 -14.06 -8.48 25.27
C LYS A 664 -14.75 -8.54 23.91
N GLU A 665 -14.28 -7.73 22.95
CA GLU A 665 -14.80 -7.76 21.57
C GLU A 665 -14.40 -9.03 20.79
N LEU A 666 -13.21 -9.60 21.04
CA LEU A 666 -12.77 -10.87 20.46
C LEU A 666 -13.58 -12.06 20.99
N VAL A 667 -13.82 -12.12 22.31
CA VAL A 667 -14.68 -13.14 22.93
C VAL A 667 -16.11 -13.02 22.39
N SER A 668 -16.65 -11.81 22.28
CA SER A 668 -17.97 -11.57 21.68
C SER A 668 -18.04 -12.04 20.22
N LEU A 669 -16.97 -11.85 19.43
CA LEU A 669 -16.91 -12.36 18.06
C LEU A 669 -16.93 -13.89 18.02
N LYS A 670 -16.07 -14.55 18.81
CA LYS A 670 -15.98 -16.02 18.88
C LYS A 670 -17.31 -16.66 19.31
N ASN A 671 -18.04 -16.05 20.25
CA ASN A 671 -19.36 -16.51 20.66
C ASN A 671 -20.41 -16.38 19.53
N ARG A 672 -20.45 -15.25 18.81
CA ARG A 672 -21.39 -15.04 17.69
C ARG A 672 -21.14 -15.99 16.51
N VAL A 673 -19.90 -16.41 16.28
CA VAL A 673 -19.58 -17.44 15.27
C VAL A 673 -20.13 -18.80 15.70
N LYS A 674 -19.95 -19.19 16.97
CA LYS A 674 -20.52 -20.43 17.54
C LYS A 674 -22.06 -20.44 17.47
N GLU A 675 -22.73 -19.32 17.73
CA GLU A 675 -24.19 -19.18 17.65
C GLU A 675 -24.75 -19.28 16.23
N LYS A 676 -24.03 -18.76 15.23
CA LYS A 676 -24.46 -18.80 13.81
C LYS A 676 -24.26 -20.17 13.13
N LEU A 677 -23.40 -21.02 13.68
CA LEU A 677 -23.06 -22.33 13.12
C LEU A 677 -23.18 -23.44 14.18
N PRO A 678 -24.41 -23.82 14.59
CA PRO A 678 -24.63 -24.93 15.51
C PRO A 678 -24.23 -26.26 14.85
N GLY A 679 -22.96 -26.65 15.04
CA GLY A 679 -22.34 -27.83 14.43
C GLY A 679 -20.90 -27.63 13.94
N TRP A 680 -20.39 -26.39 13.90
CA TRP A 680 -18.97 -26.14 13.58
C TRP A 680 -18.09 -26.46 14.79
N HIS A 681 -17.79 -27.74 14.98
CA HIS A 681 -16.77 -28.19 15.91
C HIS A 681 -15.39 -27.80 15.38
N HIS A 682 -14.77 -26.82 16.02
CA HIS A 682 -13.32 -26.64 15.90
C HIS A 682 -12.68 -27.88 16.50
N ASP A 683 -11.92 -28.63 15.70
CA ASP A 683 -11.29 -29.87 16.18
C ASP A 683 -10.11 -29.50 17.08
N GLU A 684 -10.33 -29.48 18.41
CA GLU A 684 -9.36 -29.04 19.42
C GLU A 684 -8.10 -29.95 19.51
N LYS A 685 -7.99 -30.97 18.65
CA LYS A 685 -6.87 -31.92 18.58
C LYS A 685 -5.85 -31.65 17.47
N SER A 686 -5.98 -30.57 16.69
CA SER A 686 -4.90 -30.08 15.82
C SER A 686 -3.89 -29.18 16.55
N THR A 687 -3.63 -29.45 17.84
CA THR A 687 -2.49 -28.88 18.56
C THR A 687 -1.19 -29.49 18.01
N ILE A 688 -0.61 -28.85 17.00
CA ILE A 688 0.85 -28.92 16.82
C ILE A 688 1.45 -28.53 18.17
N GLN A 689 2.41 -29.30 18.69
CA GLN A 689 3.09 -28.99 19.95
C GLN A 689 3.90 -27.70 19.82
N SER A 690 3.24 -26.56 20.00
CA SER A 690 3.87 -25.25 20.14
C SER A 690 4.46 -25.12 21.54
N GLY A 691 5.73 -25.50 21.67
CA GLY A 691 6.54 -25.04 22.78
C GLY A 691 6.53 -23.51 22.86
N SER A 692 6.26 -22.97 24.04
CA SER A 692 6.40 -21.55 24.40
C SER A 692 5.76 -20.50 23.46
N ALA A 693 4.43 -20.36 23.54
CA ALA A 693 3.73 -19.12 23.15
C ALA A 693 2.57 -18.76 24.11
N GLY A 694 2.63 -19.25 25.36
CA GLY A 694 1.52 -19.21 26.31
C GLY A 694 1.93 -18.89 27.74
N SER A 695 2.60 -17.75 27.96
CA SER A 695 2.73 -17.13 29.28
C SER A 695 3.21 -15.66 29.19
N ALA A 696 2.32 -14.75 28.80
CA ALA A 696 2.56 -13.30 28.82
C ALA A 696 1.32 -12.48 29.21
N MET A 697 0.45 -13.05 30.06
CA MET A 697 -0.66 -12.35 30.73
C MET A 697 -0.87 -12.90 32.14
N THR A 698 -0.05 -12.44 33.08
CA THR A 698 -0.38 -12.44 34.52
C THR A 698 0.41 -11.35 35.22
N LEU A 699 -0.24 -10.22 35.48
CA LEU A 699 0.23 -9.24 36.46
C LEU A 699 0.04 -9.83 37.86
N THR A 700 1.13 -10.06 38.59
CA THR A 700 1.07 -10.31 40.04
C THR A 700 2.10 -9.46 40.76
N ASN A 701 1.61 -8.43 41.46
CA ASN A 701 2.39 -7.76 42.50
C ASN A 701 2.44 -8.67 43.74
N ALA A 702 3.63 -8.96 44.25
CA ALA A 702 3.82 -9.48 45.60
C ALA A 702 5.18 -9.08 46.17
N SER A 703 5.17 -8.19 47.17
CA SER A 703 6.27 -7.95 48.08
C SER A 703 6.09 -8.76 49.37
N ASP A 704 7.19 -9.00 50.09
CA ASP A 704 7.30 -9.55 51.45
C ASP A 704 6.94 -11.04 51.72
N SER A 705 7.99 -11.86 51.90
CA SER A 705 8.32 -12.65 53.12
C SER A 705 9.30 -13.78 52.74
N ALA A 706 10.59 -13.73 53.10
CA ALA A 706 11.23 -13.89 54.41
C ALA A 706 11.56 -15.35 54.81
N ARG A 707 12.87 -15.64 54.85
CA ARG A 707 13.58 -16.61 55.72
C ARG A 707 13.31 -18.13 55.56
N ASN A 708 14.33 -18.91 55.13
CA ASN A 708 15.31 -19.61 56.01
C ASN A 708 16.00 -20.82 55.33
N HIS A 709 17.24 -21.08 55.77
CA HIS A 709 18.07 -22.30 55.61
C HIS A 709 18.64 -22.67 54.21
N ALA A 710 19.83 -23.26 54.08
CA ALA A 710 21.15 -23.11 54.76
C ALA A 710 22.17 -24.07 54.11
N HIS A 711 23.48 -23.71 54.11
CA HIS A 711 24.64 -24.54 53.70
C HIS A 711 24.69 -24.93 52.20
N ALA A 712 25.81 -24.96 51.46
CA ALA A 712 27.19 -24.47 51.65
C ALA A 712 27.85 -24.38 50.21
N ASP A 713 29.11 -24.00 49.94
CA ASP A 713 30.29 -23.62 50.76
C ASP A 713 31.24 -22.71 49.92
N SER A 714 32.53 -22.64 50.28
CA SER A 714 33.77 -22.25 49.56
C SER A 714 33.70 -21.94 48.04
N SER A 715 34.43 -20.96 47.46
CA SER A 715 35.71 -20.36 47.87
C SER A 715 36.01 -19.00 47.18
N ASP A 716 36.74 -18.12 47.88
CA ASP A 716 37.72 -17.10 47.43
C ASP A 716 37.39 -16.12 46.27
N GLY A 717 37.65 -14.80 46.37
CA GLY A 717 38.16 -13.98 47.49
C GLY A 717 38.50 -12.53 47.07
N TYR A 718 38.62 -11.62 48.06
CA TYR A 718 39.12 -10.22 47.99
C TYR A 718 38.35 -9.21 47.08
N ASP A 719 38.18 -7.92 47.41
CA ASP A 719 38.67 -7.10 48.54
C ASP A 719 37.64 -6.01 48.95
N ALA A 720 37.80 -5.40 50.14
CA ALA A 720 36.93 -4.35 50.69
C ALA A 720 37.40 -2.94 50.24
N SER A 721 36.54 -1.91 50.11
CA SER A 721 35.85 -1.18 51.18
C SER A 721 35.19 0.08 50.57
N THR A 722 34.11 0.65 51.11
CA THR A 722 34.15 1.77 52.07
C THR A 722 32.73 2.03 52.61
N MET A 723 32.58 2.36 53.90
CA MET A 723 31.29 2.68 54.53
C MET A 723 30.81 4.11 54.24
N GLY A 724 29.48 4.31 54.19
CA GLY A 724 28.85 5.64 54.15
C GLY A 724 27.38 5.58 54.58
N SER A 725 27.11 5.89 55.85
CA SER A 725 25.79 5.77 56.49
C SER A 725 25.02 7.09 56.57
N ILE A 726 23.66 7.08 56.60
CA ILE A 726 22.76 7.73 57.60
C ILE A 726 21.35 8.12 57.07
N SER A 727 20.35 7.84 57.92
CA SER A 727 19.00 8.44 58.04
C SER A 727 17.87 8.17 57.03
N ARG A 728 16.78 7.58 57.56
CA ARG A 728 15.39 7.89 57.21
C ARG A 728 14.91 9.12 58.02
N PRO A 729 13.75 9.71 57.68
CA PRO A 729 12.70 9.74 58.71
C PRO A 729 11.32 9.28 58.23
N VAL A 730 10.41 9.16 59.21
CA VAL A 730 9.10 8.48 59.15
C VAL A 730 7.94 9.43 58.82
N VAL A 731 6.86 8.83 58.30
CA VAL A 731 5.53 9.38 58.02
C VAL A 731 4.89 10.13 59.21
N VAL A 732 4.13 11.19 58.92
CA VAL A 732 3.06 11.70 59.82
C VAL A 732 1.74 11.73 59.05
N THR A 733 0.73 11.06 59.60
CA THR A 733 -0.65 11.07 59.11
C THR A 733 -1.48 12.14 59.83
N HIS A 734 -2.37 12.84 59.12
CA HIS A 734 -3.52 13.48 59.77
C HIS A 734 -4.78 13.45 58.89
N SER A 735 -5.84 12.87 59.45
CA SER A 735 -7.21 12.91 58.92
C SER A 735 -7.94 14.16 59.42
N SER A 736 -8.80 14.76 58.58
CA SER A 736 -9.87 15.67 59.04
C SER A 736 -11.06 15.68 58.07
N PHE A 737 -12.24 15.28 58.55
CA PHE A 737 -13.53 15.53 57.91
C PHE A 737 -13.94 17.00 58.06
N HIS A 738 -14.52 17.61 57.03
CA HIS A 738 -15.57 18.62 57.22
C HIS A 738 -16.61 18.62 56.09
N ARG A 739 -17.81 19.11 56.41
CA ARG A 739 -19.06 18.98 55.64
C ARG A 739 -19.74 20.36 55.56
N MET A 740 -20.69 20.52 54.63
CA MET A 740 -21.50 21.73 54.36
C MET A 740 -20.83 22.78 53.45
N ARG A 741 -21.54 23.55 52.61
CA ARG A 741 -22.99 23.61 52.30
C ARG A 741 -23.22 24.17 50.88
N HIS A 742 -24.45 24.02 50.35
CA HIS A 742 -24.90 24.66 49.10
C HIS A 742 -24.78 26.19 49.11
N HIS A 743 -24.51 26.78 47.94
CA HIS A 743 -25.40 27.82 47.41
C HIS A 743 -25.53 27.74 45.89
N SER A 744 -26.76 27.95 45.41
CA SER A 744 -27.12 28.05 44.00
C SER A 744 -27.07 29.50 43.52
N HIS A 745 -26.77 29.73 42.23
CA HIS A 745 -27.39 30.82 41.47
C HIS A 745 -27.88 30.32 40.10
N LYS A 746 -28.99 30.89 39.64
CA LYS A 746 -29.72 30.54 38.41
C LYS A 746 -29.97 31.82 37.61
N GLU A 747 -29.51 31.83 36.37
CA GLU A 747 -30.09 32.59 35.24
C GLU A 747 -30.01 31.61 34.04
N LYS A 748 -31.06 31.18 33.31
CA LYS A 748 -32.33 31.79 32.83
C LYS A 748 -32.06 33.04 31.96
N VAL A 749 -32.60 33.20 30.74
CA VAL A 749 -33.54 32.34 29.96
C VAL A 749 -33.60 32.84 28.50
N ARG A 750 -33.83 31.93 27.51
CA ARG A 750 -34.44 32.12 26.15
C ARG A 750 -33.90 33.26 25.24
N VAL A 751 -34.04 33.21 23.91
CA VAL A 751 -34.96 32.48 23.03
C VAL A 751 -34.19 31.63 22.03
#